data_AF-A0A5E4N6D5-F1
#
_entry.id   AF-A0A5E4N6D5-F1
#
_cell.length_a   1.000
_cell.length_b   1.000
_cell.length_c   1.000
_cell.angle_alpha   90.00
_cell.angle_beta   90.00
_cell.angle_gamma   90.00
#
_symmetry.space_group_name_H-M   'P 1'
#
loop_
_entity.id
_entity.type
_entity.pdbx_description
1 polymer ?
#
loop_
_entity_poly.entity_id
_entity_poly.type
_entity_poly.pdbx_seq_one_letter_code
_entity_poly.pdbx_strand_id
1 'polypeptide(L)'
;MNRNDDYFYSRTMFFAELSQSIERKKLSTNDLFTNFLNDFNNIVHHNGLVQEEMNIVCTLLCTVDLRLSNFRKILLTLVPEEPFIPSNVCEELIIWALSVYWQNEDYEIKAQYILFWLLYIIEEKLTDLDVIDKYYKIIFHLGNYGRLTQPVAGIIYYLTKPDDVQKWMITYCTNHIEQFKSDQYMDKLLNFLKNPDTVYEPRKKGLYDKNAQFFRDLAASLRSVRKELTNINQSAQSQQLIEYGKKRSCETYSKIQFVNVNKKFDLPSAPDLAKAFMRHDISNNSLSLLGNVSGWCKLLMNTDKELNLQHRFSNNLHYSLNQIFLSGEITVPPSKKSKFLLEILEFQKFAQRGLAVINIFIFEYILSWDGMDNARIIYELFEYLSFSSEEELKNRFLEKLYAIFITGDELIYRMVINSLTNLLCNMYLNARINRTDKNCILFGEKLRNETLFEIVKCLTKYISYWCSLCIYHYPHEEQLKNVVYTFYEKVSVLENLKPYTNNWPLWTIMPPNVFYNGLMSVNIHWLDRLAKLMLRHINCDMSRIEECIVDTPCLLNTSLKFNMFMADLYNALKTGKLFDNREEGFIFKHLSKEEVLTDLNLVNLNLCFKLEKHIALAPYYMNFKNKAKDPSEILAEEAPNLKNLINVLHENLVDGDESMSD
;
A
#
# COMPACT_ATOMS: atom_id res chain seq x y z
N MET A 1 -75.45 2.82 -16.02
CA MET A 1 -74.90 3.81 -15.09
C MET A 1 -74.28 3.06 -13.93
N ASN A 2 -72.96 2.99 -13.89
CA ASN A 2 -72.10 2.89 -12.70
C ASN A 2 -70.67 2.86 -13.26
N ARG A 3 -70.12 4.05 -13.48
CA ARG A 3 -68.70 4.25 -13.75
C ARG A 3 -67.99 3.99 -12.42
N ASN A 4 -67.21 2.92 -12.34
CA ASN A 4 -66.09 2.87 -11.42
C ASN A 4 -65.03 3.79 -12.03
N ASP A 5 -65.11 5.07 -11.68
CA ASP A 5 -64.02 6.00 -11.89
C ASP A 5 -62.95 5.61 -10.84
N ASP A 6 -61.96 4.83 -11.26
CA ASP A 6 -60.75 4.57 -10.49
C ASP A 6 -60.00 5.91 -10.34
N TYR A 7 -60.32 6.65 -9.27
CA TYR A 7 -59.57 7.82 -8.86
C TYR A 7 -58.17 7.37 -8.44
N PHE A 8 -57.23 7.39 -9.38
CA PHE A 8 -55.80 7.37 -9.06
C PHE A 8 -55.47 8.64 -8.26
N TYR A 9 -55.53 8.54 -6.94
CA TYR A 9 -55.08 9.62 -6.06
C TYR A 9 -53.58 9.81 -6.22
N SER A 10 -53.15 11.02 -6.62
CA SER A 10 -51.74 11.32 -6.79
C SER A 10 -51.03 11.40 -5.42
N ARG A 11 -49.76 10.95 -5.37
CA ARG A 11 -48.86 11.08 -4.21
C ARG A 11 -48.90 12.49 -3.59
N THR A 12 -48.97 13.51 -4.45
CA THR A 12 -49.08 14.93 -4.05
C THR A 12 -50.39 15.29 -3.35
N MET A 13 -51.53 14.71 -3.74
CA MET A 13 -52.80 14.92 -3.05
C MET A 13 -52.79 14.29 -1.65
N PHE A 14 -52.10 13.16 -1.46
CA PHE A 14 -51.97 12.55 -0.13
C PHE A 14 -51.26 13.47 0.86
N PHE A 15 -50.08 13.96 0.50
CA PHE A 15 -49.29 14.80 1.39
C PHE A 15 -49.94 16.17 1.63
N ALA A 16 -50.72 16.68 0.66
CA ALA A 16 -51.54 17.86 0.87
C ALA A 16 -52.64 17.62 1.92
N GLU A 17 -53.35 16.50 1.84
CA GLU A 17 -54.41 16.13 2.81
C GLU A 17 -53.83 15.79 4.21
N LEU A 18 -52.65 15.15 4.26
CA LEU A 18 -51.93 14.93 5.50
C LEU A 18 -51.48 16.24 6.15
N SER A 19 -50.96 17.19 5.37
CA SER A 19 -50.56 18.51 5.87
C SER A 19 -51.76 19.27 6.45
N GLN A 20 -52.91 19.24 5.77
CA GLN A 20 -54.16 19.81 6.31
C GLN A 20 -54.66 19.10 7.56
N SER A 21 -54.44 17.78 7.68
CA SER A 21 -54.82 17.00 8.86
C SER A 21 -53.95 17.34 10.08
N ILE A 22 -52.66 17.65 9.86
CA ILE A 22 -51.74 18.15 10.88
C ILE A 22 -52.23 19.51 11.40
N GLU A 23 -52.57 20.44 10.49
CA GLU A 23 -53.10 21.77 10.87
C GLU A 23 -54.39 21.68 11.69
N ARG A 24 -55.27 20.72 11.36
CA ARG A 24 -56.55 20.49 12.04
C ARG A 24 -56.42 19.65 13.33
N LYS A 25 -55.25 19.06 13.61
CA LYS A 25 -54.99 18.10 14.70
C LYS A 25 -55.99 16.93 14.77
N LYS A 26 -56.64 16.60 13.66
CA LYS A 26 -57.65 15.54 13.56
C LYS A 26 -57.56 14.90 12.18
N LEU A 27 -57.52 13.57 12.14
CA LEU A 27 -57.67 12.83 10.89
C LEU A 27 -59.11 12.95 10.39
N SER A 28 -59.30 13.09 9.08
CA SER A 28 -60.63 12.93 8.48
C SER A 28 -61.09 11.48 8.67
N THR A 29 -62.26 11.28 9.27
CA THR A 29 -62.79 9.95 9.66
C THR A 29 -63.42 9.19 8.50
N ASN A 30 -63.05 9.50 7.25
CA ASN A 30 -63.67 8.90 6.08
C ASN A 30 -63.12 7.49 5.83
N ASP A 31 -63.99 6.53 5.47
CA ASP A 31 -63.61 5.20 4.97
C ASP A 31 -62.67 5.29 3.75
N LEU A 32 -62.69 6.44 3.06
CA LEU A 32 -61.75 6.82 2.01
C LEU A 32 -60.30 6.92 2.51
N PHE A 33 -60.07 7.37 3.75
CA PHE A 33 -58.73 7.51 4.32
C PHE A 33 -58.10 6.14 4.64
N THR A 34 -58.90 5.15 5.06
CA THR A 34 -58.38 3.78 5.28
C THR A 34 -58.04 3.07 3.98
N ASN A 35 -58.84 3.25 2.93
CA ASN A 35 -58.51 2.75 1.59
C ASN A 35 -57.25 3.43 1.05
N PHE A 36 -57.14 4.74 1.26
CA PHE A 36 -55.99 5.51 0.86
C PHE A 36 -54.70 5.15 1.59
N LEU A 37 -54.76 4.86 2.90
CA LEU A 37 -53.60 4.34 3.62
C LEU A 37 -53.12 2.98 3.07
N ASN A 38 -54.04 2.13 2.60
CA ASN A 38 -53.65 0.86 2.00
C ASN A 38 -52.99 1.05 0.62
N ASP A 39 -53.54 1.95 -0.21
CA ASP A 39 -52.97 2.29 -1.52
C ASP A 39 -51.62 3.00 -1.37
N PHE A 40 -51.51 3.89 -0.38
CA PHE A 40 -50.28 4.58 -0.04
C PHE A 40 -49.21 3.63 0.49
N ASN A 41 -49.57 2.68 1.38
CA ASN A 41 -48.65 1.63 1.79
C ASN A 41 -48.04 0.93 0.57
N ASN A 42 -48.87 0.55 -0.41
CA ASN A 42 -48.40 -0.11 -1.63
C ASN A 42 -47.44 0.79 -2.44
N ILE A 43 -47.75 2.08 -2.58
CA ILE A 43 -46.88 3.03 -3.29
C ILE A 43 -45.53 3.20 -2.59
N VAL A 44 -45.54 3.34 -1.26
CA VAL A 44 -44.32 3.50 -0.44
C VAL A 44 -43.48 2.22 -0.44
N HIS A 45 -44.11 1.04 -0.44
CA HIS A 45 -43.42 -0.25 -0.51
C HIS A 45 -42.62 -0.45 -1.80
N HIS A 46 -42.97 0.25 -2.89
CA HIS A 46 -42.26 0.21 -4.17
C HIS A 46 -41.27 1.38 -4.33
N ASN A 47 -41.67 2.60 -3.96
CA ASN A 47 -40.89 3.79 -4.31
C ASN A 47 -40.14 4.43 -3.12
N GLY A 48 -40.44 4.05 -1.87
CA GLY A 48 -39.93 4.74 -0.68
C GLY A 48 -40.43 6.19 -0.55
N LEU A 49 -40.03 6.86 0.53
CA LEU A 49 -40.34 8.25 0.85
C LEU A 49 -39.13 9.17 0.70
N VAL A 50 -39.34 10.35 0.13
CA VAL A 50 -38.34 11.43 0.09
C VAL A 50 -38.24 12.08 1.47
N GLN A 51 -37.11 12.70 1.80
CA GLN A 51 -36.88 13.35 3.10
C GLN A 51 -38.01 14.31 3.54
N GLU A 52 -38.52 15.14 2.62
CA GLU A 52 -39.61 16.08 2.92
C GLU A 52 -40.90 15.36 3.34
N GLU A 53 -41.23 14.27 2.64
CA GLU A 53 -42.40 13.45 2.91
C GLU A 53 -42.26 12.67 4.21
N MET A 54 -41.06 12.15 4.52
CA MET A 54 -40.77 11.52 5.81
C MET A 54 -40.97 12.49 6.96
N ASN A 55 -40.56 13.75 6.80
CA ASN A 55 -40.80 14.78 7.83
C ASN A 55 -42.28 15.03 8.02
N ILE A 56 -43.09 15.09 6.96
CA ILE A 56 -44.55 15.27 7.06
C ILE A 56 -45.19 14.10 7.81
N VAL A 57 -44.79 12.86 7.50
CA VAL A 57 -45.30 11.66 8.19
C VAL A 57 -44.85 11.62 9.65
N CYS A 58 -43.61 12.01 9.93
CA CYS A 58 -43.08 12.14 11.28
C CYS A 58 -43.89 13.15 12.11
N THR A 59 -44.09 14.36 11.58
CA THR A 59 -44.89 15.40 12.21
C THR A 59 -46.33 14.92 12.45
N LEU A 60 -46.93 14.19 11.50
CA LEU A 60 -48.27 13.60 11.66
C LEU A 60 -48.33 12.63 12.85
N LEU A 61 -47.36 11.71 12.96
CA LEU A 61 -47.27 10.74 14.06
C LEU A 61 -47.11 11.43 15.42
N CYS A 62 -46.37 12.54 15.45
CA CYS A 62 -46.08 13.28 16.68
C CYS A 62 -47.21 14.24 17.12
N THR A 63 -48.00 14.76 16.17
CA THR A 63 -48.97 15.84 16.44
C THR A 63 -50.43 15.40 16.48
N VAL A 64 -50.81 14.36 15.74
CA VAL A 64 -52.21 13.92 15.62
C VAL A 64 -52.45 12.68 16.47
N ASP A 65 -53.53 12.68 17.26
CA ASP A 65 -53.89 11.52 18.07
C ASP A 65 -54.52 10.41 17.20
N LEU A 66 -53.67 9.47 16.79
CA LEU A 66 -54.02 8.33 15.95
C LEU A 66 -54.47 7.13 16.81
N ARG A 67 -55.49 6.40 16.35
CA ARG A 67 -55.78 5.06 16.88
C ARG A 67 -54.57 4.14 16.68
N LEU A 68 -54.30 3.24 17.63
CA LEU A 68 -53.14 2.33 17.61
C LEU A 68 -52.95 1.59 16.27
N SER A 69 -54.04 1.10 15.69
CA SER A 69 -54.02 0.41 14.39
C SER A 69 -53.52 1.30 13.24
N ASN A 70 -53.95 2.55 13.19
CA ASN A 70 -53.51 3.52 12.17
C ASN A 70 -52.10 4.01 12.44
N PHE A 71 -51.77 4.26 13.71
CA PHE A 71 -50.42 4.63 14.13
C PHE A 71 -49.39 3.58 13.68
N ARG A 72 -49.67 2.29 13.93
CA ARG A 72 -48.82 1.18 13.51
C ARG A 72 -48.66 1.14 11.98
N LYS A 73 -49.74 1.30 11.22
CA LYS A 73 -49.69 1.28 9.75
C LYS A 73 -48.85 2.44 9.21
N ILE A 74 -49.05 3.65 9.73
CA ILE A 74 -48.32 4.84 9.29
C ILE A 74 -46.84 4.73 9.70
N LEU A 75 -46.52 4.21 10.88
CA LEU A 75 -45.13 4.01 11.28
C LEU A 75 -44.39 3.01 10.35
N LEU A 76 -45.09 1.98 9.86
CA LEU A 76 -44.54 1.03 8.88
C LEU A 76 -44.26 1.66 7.50
N THR A 77 -44.86 2.81 7.19
CA THR A 77 -44.59 3.58 5.96
C THR A 77 -43.38 4.49 6.04
N LEU A 78 -42.72 4.64 7.19
CA LEU A 78 -41.46 5.39 7.27
C LEU A 78 -40.30 4.57 6.66
N VAL A 79 -40.38 4.36 5.35
CA VAL A 79 -39.41 3.67 4.53
C VAL A 79 -38.76 4.71 3.62
N PRO A 80 -37.46 5.00 3.77
CA PRO A 80 -36.80 6.00 2.94
C PRO A 80 -36.62 5.50 1.51
N GLU A 81 -36.67 6.42 0.54
CA GLU A 81 -36.23 6.18 -0.84
C GLU A 81 -34.70 6.03 -0.91
N GLU A 82 -33.99 6.82 -0.10
CA GLU A 82 -32.53 6.77 0.04
C GLU A 82 -32.09 5.72 1.08
N PRO A 83 -30.83 5.22 1.04
CA PRO A 83 -30.35 4.19 1.97
C PRO A 83 -30.23 4.65 3.43
N PHE A 84 -30.63 5.88 3.75
CA PHE A 84 -30.41 6.51 5.05
C PHE A 84 -31.65 7.30 5.49
N ILE A 85 -31.98 7.18 6.78
CA ILE A 85 -33.10 7.89 7.39
C ILE A 85 -32.59 9.24 7.93
N PRO A 86 -33.26 10.35 7.60
CA PRO A 86 -32.87 11.68 8.07
C PRO A 86 -32.76 11.76 9.60
N SER A 87 -31.69 12.40 10.09
CA SER A 87 -31.41 12.52 11.53
C SER A 87 -32.49 13.24 12.33
N ASN A 88 -33.13 14.24 11.71
CA ASN A 88 -34.22 15.01 12.30
C ASN A 88 -35.47 14.15 12.55
N VAL A 89 -35.79 13.18 11.68
CA VAL A 89 -36.91 12.25 11.86
C VAL A 89 -36.66 11.34 13.06
N CYS A 90 -35.46 10.79 13.19
CA CYS A 90 -35.06 9.97 14.33
C CYS A 90 -35.12 10.78 15.64
N GLU A 91 -34.59 12.00 15.63
CA GLU A 91 -34.58 12.89 16.81
C GLU A 91 -35.99 13.25 17.27
N GLU A 92 -36.88 13.62 16.35
CA GLU A 92 -38.27 13.99 16.66
C GLU A 92 -39.07 12.82 17.23
N LEU A 93 -38.92 11.61 16.66
CA LEU A 93 -39.58 10.40 17.18
C LEU A 93 -39.04 9.99 18.56
N ILE A 94 -37.73 10.12 18.80
CA ILE A 94 -37.13 9.86 20.12
C ILE A 94 -37.68 10.85 21.14
N ILE A 95 -37.67 12.15 20.83
CA ILE A 95 -38.19 13.21 21.72
C ILE A 95 -39.67 12.96 22.03
N TRP A 96 -40.46 12.62 21.01
CA TRP A 96 -41.87 12.33 21.21
C TRP A 96 -42.08 11.12 22.12
N ALA A 97 -41.41 10.00 21.85
CA ALA A 97 -41.51 8.80 22.69
C ALA A 97 -41.13 9.08 24.14
N LEU A 98 -40.07 9.88 24.36
CA LEU A 98 -39.63 10.33 25.69
C LEU A 98 -40.62 11.28 26.39
N SER A 99 -41.42 12.02 25.65
CA SER A 99 -42.36 13.00 26.23
C SER A 99 -43.71 12.39 26.65
N VAL A 100 -44.16 11.33 25.98
CA VAL A 100 -45.55 10.82 26.11
C VAL A 100 -45.65 9.44 26.79
N TYR A 101 -44.55 8.70 26.97
CA TYR A 101 -44.58 7.29 27.43
C TYR A 101 -45.29 7.05 28.78
N TRP A 102 -45.39 8.05 29.64
CA TRP A 102 -45.95 7.95 30.99
C TRP A 102 -47.42 8.42 31.09
N GLN A 103 -48.02 8.90 30.01
CA GLN A 103 -49.33 9.55 30.05
C GLN A 103 -50.51 8.56 30.13
N ASN A 104 -50.59 7.59 29.20
CA ASN A 104 -51.63 6.56 29.15
C ASN A 104 -51.07 5.25 28.56
N GLU A 105 -51.75 4.12 28.80
CA GLU A 105 -51.37 2.80 28.25
C GLU A 105 -51.25 2.80 26.72
N ASP A 106 -52.14 3.50 26.01
CA ASP A 106 -52.08 3.60 24.55
C ASP A 106 -50.80 4.31 24.08
N TYR A 107 -50.35 5.35 24.80
CA TYR A 107 -49.13 6.07 24.46
C TYR A 107 -47.86 5.28 24.83
N GLU A 108 -47.91 4.46 25.89
CA GLU A 108 -46.84 3.51 26.20
C GLU A 108 -46.66 2.50 25.04
N ILE A 109 -47.75 1.97 24.49
CA ILE A 109 -47.72 1.06 23.33
C ILE A 109 -47.20 1.77 22.07
N LYS A 110 -47.61 3.02 21.81
CA LYS A 110 -47.08 3.81 20.68
C LYS A 110 -45.57 4.06 20.82
N ALA A 111 -45.11 4.43 22.01
CA ALA A 111 -43.69 4.62 22.31
C ALA A 111 -42.91 3.30 22.14
N GLN A 112 -43.48 2.17 22.55
CA GLN A 112 -42.90 0.84 22.33
C GLN A 112 -42.68 0.57 20.83
N TYR A 113 -43.67 0.86 19.98
CA TYR A 113 -43.53 0.68 18.53
C TYR A 113 -42.45 1.58 17.92
N ILE A 114 -42.33 2.83 18.37
CA ILE A 114 -41.25 3.72 17.92
C ILE A 114 -39.87 3.16 18.33
N LEU A 115 -39.72 2.69 19.56
CA LEU A 115 -38.44 2.13 20.01
C LEU A 115 -38.10 0.83 19.27
N PHE A 116 -39.08 0.01 18.90
CA PHE A 116 -38.84 -1.14 18.02
C PHE A 116 -38.45 -0.74 16.59
N TRP A 117 -39.08 0.31 16.04
CA TRP A 117 -38.71 0.90 14.76
C TRP A 117 -37.25 1.42 14.79
N LEU A 118 -36.87 2.14 15.84
CA LEU A 118 -35.50 2.62 16.06
C LEU A 118 -34.51 1.46 16.22
N LEU A 119 -34.84 0.43 17.00
CA LEU A 119 -34.02 -0.75 17.15
C LEU A 119 -33.74 -1.39 15.78
N TYR A 120 -34.77 -1.58 14.95
CA TYR A 120 -34.59 -2.16 13.62
C TYR A 120 -33.67 -1.33 12.72
N ILE A 121 -33.83 0.00 12.75
CA ILE A 121 -33.01 0.93 11.96
C ILE A 121 -31.55 0.88 12.41
N ILE A 122 -31.31 0.73 13.71
CA ILE A 122 -29.98 0.52 14.27
C ILE A 122 -29.41 -0.84 13.81
N GLU A 123 -30.20 -1.92 13.87
CA GLU A 123 -29.77 -3.26 13.41
C GLU A 123 -29.42 -3.29 11.91
N GLU A 124 -30.18 -2.56 11.09
CA GLU A 124 -29.97 -2.44 9.64
C GLU A 124 -29.01 -1.32 9.23
N LYS A 125 -28.48 -0.55 10.19
CA LYS A 125 -27.54 0.57 9.97
C LYS A 125 -28.09 1.66 9.03
N LEU A 126 -29.38 1.99 9.18
CA LEU A 126 -30.10 2.96 8.35
C LEU A 126 -30.08 4.39 8.93
N THR A 127 -29.40 4.64 10.05
CA THR A 127 -29.29 5.95 10.69
C THR A 127 -27.89 6.16 11.27
N ASP A 128 -27.55 7.42 11.54
CA ASP A 128 -26.34 7.79 12.29
C ASP A 128 -26.58 7.51 13.78
N LEU A 129 -25.69 6.72 14.37
CA LEU A 129 -25.75 6.35 15.78
C LEU A 129 -25.43 7.54 16.68
N ASP A 130 -24.66 8.53 16.22
CA ASP A 130 -24.29 9.70 17.02
C ASP A 130 -25.54 10.53 17.41
N VAL A 131 -26.63 10.48 16.63
CA VAL A 131 -27.91 11.14 16.96
C VAL A 131 -28.59 10.45 18.15
N ILE A 132 -28.61 9.12 18.16
CA ILE A 132 -29.28 8.31 19.19
C ILE A 132 -28.43 8.26 20.47
N ASP A 133 -27.10 8.28 20.33
CA ASP A 133 -26.14 8.28 21.44
C ASP A 133 -26.33 9.49 22.38
N LYS A 134 -26.78 10.64 21.85
CA LYS A 134 -27.16 11.82 22.66
C LYS A 134 -28.20 11.51 23.74
N TYR A 135 -29.08 10.55 23.47
CA TYR A 135 -30.17 10.14 24.35
C TYR A 135 -29.85 8.87 25.14
N TYR A 136 -28.64 8.32 25.03
CA TYR A 136 -28.25 7.02 25.60
C TYR A 136 -28.65 6.84 27.06
N LYS A 137 -28.28 7.78 27.95
CA LYS A 137 -28.60 7.71 29.38
C LYS A 137 -30.11 7.78 29.66
N ILE A 138 -30.83 8.59 28.90
CA ILE A 138 -32.27 8.77 29.06
C ILE A 138 -33.01 7.51 28.61
N ILE A 139 -32.62 6.96 27.45
CA ILE A 139 -33.14 5.69 26.93
C ILE A 139 -32.85 4.56 27.91
N PHE A 140 -31.64 4.50 28.50
CA PHE A 140 -31.30 3.49 29.50
C PHE A 140 -32.27 3.49 30.69
N HIS A 141 -32.67 4.67 31.17
CA HIS A 141 -33.63 4.81 32.26
C HIS A 141 -35.05 4.38 31.90
N LEU A 142 -35.43 4.39 30.61
CA LEU A 142 -36.71 3.84 30.16
C LEU A 142 -36.80 2.32 30.32
N GLY A 143 -35.68 1.63 30.52
CA GLY A 143 -35.62 0.19 30.72
C GLY A 143 -36.39 -0.32 31.94
N ASN A 144 -36.71 0.57 32.90
CA ASN A 144 -37.53 0.25 34.07
C ASN A 144 -39.03 0.11 33.78
N TYR A 145 -39.48 0.53 32.60
CA TYR A 145 -40.91 0.59 32.29
C TYR A 145 -41.32 -0.63 31.47
N GLY A 146 -41.67 -1.71 32.19
CA GLY A 146 -42.33 -2.93 31.70
C GLY A 146 -42.23 -3.24 30.20
N ARG A 147 -43.17 -2.70 29.39
CA ARG A 147 -43.26 -3.02 27.95
C ARG A 147 -42.13 -2.42 27.12
N LEU A 148 -41.50 -1.35 27.59
CA LEU A 148 -40.38 -0.68 26.92
C LEU A 148 -39.04 -1.38 27.19
N THR A 149 -38.96 -2.26 28.19
CA THR A 149 -37.70 -2.90 28.58
C THR A 149 -37.04 -3.69 27.45
N GLN A 150 -37.83 -4.41 26.64
CA GLN A 150 -37.31 -5.19 25.51
C GLN A 150 -36.66 -4.32 24.42
N PRO A 151 -37.34 -3.32 23.80
CA PRO A 151 -36.72 -2.48 22.79
C PRO A 151 -35.57 -1.63 23.35
N VAL A 152 -35.69 -1.15 24.59
CA VAL A 152 -34.62 -0.38 25.26
C VAL A 152 -33.38 -1.24 25.45
N ALA A 153 -33.51 -2.45 25.97
CA ALA A 153 -32.37 -3.36 26.16
C ALA A 153 -31.67 -3.67 24.84
N GLY A 154 -32.43 -3.81 23.75
CA GLY A 154 -31.89 -3.94 22.39
C GLY A 154 -31.12 -2.71 21.94
N ILE A 155 -31.70 -1.51 22.07
CA ILE A 155 -31.06 -0.25 21.66
C ILE A 155 -29.75 -0.06 22.46
N ILE A 156 -29.79 -0.23 23.78
CA ILE A 156 -28.62 -0.11 24.64
C ILE A 156 -27.56 -1.13 24.25
N TYR A 157 -27.92 -2.40 24.01
CA TYR A 157 -26.98 -3.42 23.54
C TYR A 157 -26.21 -2.97 22.28
N TYR A 158 -26.86 -2.31 21.33
CA TYR A 158 -26.18 -1.79 20.14
C TYR A 158 -25.39 -0.50 20.36
N LEU A 159 -25.83 0.38 21.27
CA LEU A 159 -25.18 1.67 21.53
C LEU A 159 -24.00 1.59 22.50
N THR A 160 -24.06 0.69 23.50
CA THR A 160 -23.07 0.62 24.58
C THR A 160 -21.67 0.34 24.03
N LYS A 161 -20.75 1.27 24.32
CA LYS A 161 -19.30 1.11 24.13
C LYS A 161 -18.68 0.61 25.44
N PRO A 162 -17.46 0.02 25.40
CA PRO A 162 -16.77 -0.44 26.62
C PRO A 162 -16.62 0.65 27.69
N ASP A 163 -16.42 1.89 27.25
CA ASP A 163 -16.21 3.05 28.12
C ASP A 163 -17.49 3.53 28.82
N ASP A 164 -18.66 3.16 28.28
CA ASP A 164 -19.96 3.54 28.84
C ASP A 164 -20.36 2.63 30.01
N VAL A 165 -19.72 1.48 30.17
CA VAL A 165 -20.07 0.48 31.19
C VAL A 165 -19.60 0.95 32.57
N GLN A 166 -20.51 1.58 33.31
CA GLN A 166 -20.25 2.05 34.67
C GLN A 166 -20.82 1.08 35.71
N LYS A 167 -20.19 1.01 36.89
CA LYS A 167 -20.61 0.11 38.00
C LYS A 167 -22.09 0.28 38.36
N TRP A 168 -22.61 1.50 38.32
CA TRP A 168 -24.02 1.76 38.63
C TRP A 168 -24.99 1.14 37.61
N MET A 169 -24.61 0.96 36.33
CA MET A 169 -25.46 0.30 35.33
C MET A 169 -25.61 -1.19 35.63
N ILE A 170 -24.52 -1.82 36.09
CA ILE A 170 -24.53 -3.23 36.53
C ILE A 170 -25.39 -3.39 37.78
N THR A 171 -25.21 -2.50 38.78
CA THR A 171 -26.06 -2.47 39.98
C THR A 171 -27.53 -2.24 39.62
N TYR A 172 -27.80 -1.33 38.67
CA TYR A 172 -29.14 -0.98 38.22
C TYR A 172 -29.85 -2.17 37.55
N CYS A 173 -29.21 -2.83 36.60
CA CYS A 173 -29.75 -4.04 35.96
C CYS A 173 -29.94 -5.18 36.99
N THR A 174 -29.02 -5.35 37.93
CA THR A 174 -29.11 -6.39 38.98
C THR A 174 -30.32 -6.14 39.90
N ASN A 175 -30.49 -4.90 40.39
CA ASN A 175 -31.63 -4.53 41.22
C ASN A 175 -32.97 -4.70 40.48
N HIS A 176 -33.01 -4.40 39.17
CA HIS A 176 -34.22 -4.58 38.36
C HIS A 176 -34.61 -6.07 38.25
N ILE A 177 -33.65 -6.95 38.01
CA ILE A 177 -33.89 -8.40 37.94
C ILE A 177 -34.37 -8.96 39.29
N GLU A 178 -33.80 -8.47 40.39
CA GLU A 178 -34.20 -8.85 41.76
C GLU A 178 -35.61 -8.38 42.11
N GLN A 179 -36.01 -7.18 41.67
CA GLN A 179 -37.34 -6.61 41.93
C GLN A 179 -38.45 -7.26 41.10
N PHE A 180 -38.21 -7.54 39.81
CA PHE A 180 -39.25 -7.99 38.87
C PHE A 180 -39.25 -9.49 38.57
N LYS A 181 -38.34 -10.28 39.17
CA LYS A 181 -38.21 -11.74 39.03
C LYS A 181 -38.26 -12.22 37.57
N SER A 182 -37.09 -12.31 36.94
CA SER A 182 -36.85 -12.92 35.62
C SER A 182 -37.35 -12.07 34.43
N ASP A 183 -36.64 -10.97 34.18
CA ASP A 183 -36.69 -10.30 32.88
C ASP A 183 -35.55 -10.82 31.99
N GLN A 184 -35.88 -11.74 31.08
CA GLN A 184 -34.93 -12.36 30.16
C GLN A 184 -34.14 -11.36 29.30
N TYR A 185 -34.64 -10.14 29.10
CA TYR A 185 -33.98 -9.12 28.27
C TYR A 185 -32.97 -8.32 29.08
N MET A 186 -33.31 -7.99 30.33
CA MET A 186 -32.38 -7.37 31.28
C MET A 186 -31.30 -8.35 31.73
N ASP A 187 -31.62 -9.64 31.87
CA ASP A 187 -30.61 -10.69 32.13
C ASP A 187 -29.58 -10.80 30.99
N LYS A 188 -30.05 -10.74 29.74
CA LYS A 188 -29.16 -10.69 28.56
C LYS A 188 -28.27 -9.45 28.56
N LEU A 189 -28.84 -8.28 28.87
CA LEU A 189 -28.11 -7.03 28.93
C LEU A 189 -27.09 -7.04 30.09
N LEU A 190 -27.46 -7.57 31.25
CA LEU A 190 -26.57 -7.71 32.41
C LEU A 190 -25.39 -8.63 32.11
N ASN A 191 -25.63 -9.77 31.45
CA ASN A 191 -24.55 -10.68 31.02
C ASN A 191 -23.59 -10.02 30.04
N PHE A 192 -24.11 -9.18 29.15
CA PHE A 192 -23.31 -8.38 28.23
C PHE A 192 -22.49 -7.30 28.96
N LEU A 193 -23.08 -6.58 29.92
CA LEU A 193 -22.40 -5.54 30.70
C LEU A 193 -21.37 -6.10 31.70
N LYS A 194 -21.57 -7.32 32.22
CA LYS A 194 -20.65 -7.99 33.17
C LYS A 194 -19.38 -8.53 32.51
N ASN A 195 -19.45 -8.89 31.23
CA ASN A 195 -18.34 -9.51 30.51
C ASN A 195 -17.67 -8.49 29.56
N PRO A 196 -16.56 -7.85 29.96
CA PRO A 196 -15.90 -6.83 29.14
C PRO A 196 -15.49 -7.35 27.75
N ASP A 197 -15.14 -8.64 27.65
CA ASP A 197 -14.78 -9.28 26.39
C ASP A 197 -15.94 -9.37 25.39
N THR A 198 -17.19 -9.54 25.86
CA THR A 198 -18.38 -9.62 24.99
C THR A 198 -18.80 -8.27 24.43
N VAL A 199 -18.38 -7.16 25.05
CA VAL A 199 -18.60 -5.80 24.53
C VAL A 199 -17.76 -5.54 23.28
N TYR A 200 -16.65 -6.27 23.10
CA TYR A 200 -15.78 -6.21 21.91
C TYR A 200 -16.25 -7.07 20.73
N GLU A 201 -17.25 -7.95 20.92
CA GLU A 201 -17.77 -8.83 19.87
C GLU A 201 -18.81 -8.13 18.96
N PRO A 202 -18.90 -8.52 17.67
CA PRO A 202 -19.93 -8.02 16.76
C PRO A 202 -21.33 -8.35 17.28
N ARG A 203 -22.22 -7.34 17.28
CA ARG A 203 -23.58 -7.44 17.82
C ARG A 203 -24.42 -8.45 17.02
N LYS A 204 -25.12 -9.34 17.73
CA LYS A 204 -25.96 -10.37 17.11
C LYS A 204 -27.32 -9.78 16.72
N LYS A 205 -27.63 -9.77 15.43
CA LYS A 205 -28.95 -9.39 14.89
C LYS A 205 -30.07 -10.26 15.47
N GLY A 206 -31.20 -9.63 15.83
CA GLY A 206 -32.39 -10.34 16.30
C GLY A 206 -32.29 -10.93 17.71
N LEU A 207 -31.27 -10.57 18.49
CA LEU A 207 -31.10 -11.07 19.88
C LEU A 207 -32.27 -10.68 20.80
N TYR A 208 -32.93 -9.57 20.48
CA TYR A 208 -34.08 -9.00 21.19
C TYR A 208 -35.39 -9.07 20.36
N ASP A 209 -35.41 -9.77 19.22
CA ASP A 209 -36.56 -9.87 18.29
C ASP A 209 -37.35 -11.19 18.47
N LYS A 210 -37.88 -11.45 19.66
CA LYS A 210 -38.80 -12.59 19.82
C LYS A 210 -40.21 -12.19 19.32
N ASN A 211 -40.56 -12.64 18.12
CA ASN A 211 -41.93 -12.85 17.62
C ASN A 211 -42.86 -11.64 17.47
N ALA A 212 -42.37 -10.40 17.35
CA ALA A 212 -43.29 -9.31 17.04
C ALA A 212 -43.69 -9.39 15.56
N GLN A 213 -44.98 -9.66 15.28
CA GLN A 213 -45.53 -9.55 13.91
C GLN A 213 -45.13 -8.21 13.25
N PHE A 214 -45.04 -7.15 14.05
CA PHE A 214 -44.55 -5.83 13.65
C PHE A 214 -43.14 -5.84 13.05
N PHE A 215 -42.16 -6.57 13.63
CA PHE A 215 -40.81 -6.68 13.07
C PHE A 215 -40.79 -7.41 11.73
N ARG A 216 -41.63 -8.43 11.56
CA ARG A 216 -41.77 -9.14 10.27
C ARG A 216 -42.39 -8.24 9.20
N ASP A 217 -43.42 -7.47 9.56
CA ASP A 217 -44.08 -6.54 8.65
C ASP A 217 -43.13 -5.39 8.24
N LEU A 218 -42.36 -4.86 9.20
CA LEU A 218 -41.36 -3.81 8.98
C LEU A 218 -40.13 -4.32 8.21
N ALA A 219 -39.70 -5.54 8.47
CA ALA A 219 -38.63 -6.17 7.69
C ALA A 219 -39.08 -6.49 6.25
N ALA A 220 -40.34 -6.87 6.05
CA ALA A 220 -40.92 -7.04 4.71
C ALA A 220 -40.99 -5.71 3.97
N SER A 221 -41.39 -4.62 4.65
CA SER A 221 -41.51 -3.29 4.05
C SER A 221 -40.17 -2.71 3.59
N LEU A 222 -39.11 -2.88 4.38
CA LEU A 222 -37.79 -2.36 4.07
C LEU A 222 -37.01 -3.25 3.08
N ARG A 223 -37.32 -4.56 3.00
CA ARG A 223 -36.68 -5.48 2.04
C ARG A 223 -37.21 -5.35 0.61
N SER A 224 -38.47 -4.96 0.40
CA SER A 224 -39.04 -4.77 -0.95
C SER A 224 -38.32 -3.63 -1.68
N VAL A 225 -38.18 -2.48 -1.02
CA VAL A 225 -37.49 -1.29 -1.55
C VAL A 225 -36.01 -1.57 -1.81
N ARG A 226 -35.34 -2.35 -0.94
CA ARG A 226 -33.93 -2.71 -1.11
C ARG A 226 -33.68 -3.68 -2.26
N LYS A 227 -34.61 -4.58 -2.59
CA LYS A 227 -34.48 -5.51 -3.74
C LYS A 227 -34.58 -4.79 -5.09
N GLU A 228 -35.43 -3.77 -5.21
CA GLU A 228 -35.54 -2.97 -6.43
C GLU A 228 -34.33 -2.03 -6.60
N LEU A 229 -33.84 -1.40 -5.51
CA LEU A 229 -32.61 -0.59 -5.53
C LEU A 229 -31.33 -1.42 -5.78
N THR A 230 -31.29 -2.69 -5.34
CA THR A 230 -30.15 -3.58 -5.60
C THR A 230 -30.17 -4.20 -6.99
N ASN A 231 -31.32 -4.34 -7.66
CA ASN A 231 -31.38 -4.77 -9.06
C ASN A 231 -30.91 -3.68 -10.04
N ILE A 232 -31.11 -2.40 -9.72
CA ILE A 232 -30.58 -1.28 -10.52
C ILE A 232 -29.05 -1.15 -10.33
N ASN A 233 -28.55 -1.50 -9.14
CA ASN A 233 -27.12 -1.41 -8.81
C ASN A 233 -26.35 -2.74 -8.95
N GLN A 234 -26.94 -3.82 -9.46
CA GLN A 234 -26.23 -5.10 -9.62
C GLN A 234 -25.21 -5.14 -10.78
N SER A 235 -25.01 -4.03 -11.50
CA SER A 235 -23.82 -3.81 -12.33
C SER A 235 -22.66 -3.14 -11.58
N ALA A 236 -22.84 -2.73 -10.32
CA ALA A 236 -21.81 -2.11 -9.50
C ALA A 236 -21.99 -2.46 -8.00
N GLN A 237 -21.03 -3.22 -7.46
CA GLN A 237 -20.83 -3.54 -6.04
C GLN A 237 -21.36 -4.91 -5.58
N SER A 238 -20.49 -5.90 -5.79
CA SER A 238 -20.32 -7.02 -4.87
C SER A 238 -20.13 -6.50 -3.43
N GLN A 239 -21.08 -6.88 -2.58
CA GLN A 239 -21.06 -6.92 -1.10
C GLN A 239 -19.71 -6.59 -0.45
N GLN A 240 -19.46 -5.31 -0.19
CA GLN A 240 -18.44 -4.89 0.77
C GLN A 240 -19.05 -4.88 2.18
N LEU A 241 -18.65 -5.86 2.99
CA LEU A 241 -18.72 -5.81 4.45
C LEU A 241 -18.09 -4.50 4.95
N ILE A 242 -18.93 -3.53 5.33
CA ILE A 242 -18.54 -2.31 6.03
C ILE A 242 -18.39 -2.66 7.52
N GLU A 243 -17.16 -3.00 7.92
CA GLU A 243 -16.70 -2.91 9.31
C GLU A 243 -16.51 -1.42 9.65
N TYR A 244 -17.40 -0.88 10.49
CA TYR A 244 -17.23 0.47 11.03
C TYR A 244 -16.16 0.47 12.13
N GLY A 245 -15.27 1.46 12.03
CA GLY A 245 -14.16 1.68 12.94
C GLY A 245 -14.57 1.97 14.37
N LYS A 246 -13.78 1.41 15.28
CA LYS A 246 -13.75 1.68 16.72
C LYS A 246 -13.46 3.18 16.96
N LYS A 247 -14.41 3.93 17.53
CA LYS A 247 -14.07 5.12 18.35
C LYS A 247 -13.50 4.58 19.66
N ARG A 248 -12.17 4.62 19.84
CA ARG A 248 -11.52 4.43 21.15
C ARG A 248 -11.45 5.78 21.83
N SER A 249 -12.04 5.89 23.01
CA SER A 249 -11.77 6.99 23.91
C SER A 249 -10.35 6.90 24.46
N CYS A 250 -9.97 7.99 25.10
CA CYS A 250 -8.64 8.34 25.57
C CYS A 250 -8.07 7.34 26.59
N GLU A 251 -7.17 6.46 26.15
CA GLU A 251 -6.15 5.88 27.02
C GLU A 251 -4.78 6.27 26.48
N THR A 252 -4.04 6.98 27.33
CA THR A 252 -2.63 7.34 27.24
C THR A 252 -1.77 6.22 26.63
N TYR A 253 -1.06 6.56 25.55
CA TYR A 253 0.13 5.93 24.98
C TYR A 253 0.15 4.39 24.79
N SER A 254 0.51 4.01 23.56
CA SER A 254 1.16 2.72 23.23
C SER A 254 0.32 1.44 23.36
N LYS A 255 -0.58 1.19 22.39
CA LYS A 255 -0.87 -0.19 21.99
C LYS A 255 -0.99 -0.25 20.47
N ILE A 256 0.10 -0.61 19.80
CA ILE A 256 0.17 -0.80 18.35
C ILE A 256 -0.90 -1.83 17.96
N GLN A 257 -1.94 -1.38 17.27
CA GLN A 257 -2.98 -2.25 16.73
C GLN A 257 -2.60 -2.68 15.32
N PHE A 258 -2.14 -3.92 15.16
CA PHE A 258 -2.02 -4.55 13.85
C PHE A 258 -3.43 -4.82 13.31
N VAL A 259 -3.79 -4.16 12.21
CA VAL A 259 -5.04 -4.44 11.48
C VAL A 259 -4.79 -5.65 10.59
N ASN A 260 -5.71 -6.60 10.60
CA ASN A 260 -5.63 -7.83 9.81
C ASN A 260 -6.43 -7.61 8.53
N VAL A 261 -5.80 -7.57 7.36
CA VAL A 261 -6.52 -7.36 6.08
C VAL A 261 -6.27 -8.56 5.15
N ASN A 262 -7.28 -9.42 5.05
CA ASN A 262 -7.38 -10.52 4.07
C ASN A 262 -8.25 -10.09 2.86
N LYS A 263 -8.00 -8.94 2.24
CA LYS A 263 -8.74 -8.54 1.03
C LYS A 263 -7.79 -8.06 -0.05
N LYS A 264 -8.02 -8.60 -1.27
CA LYS A 264 -7.31 -8.26 -2.50
C LYS A 264 -7.40 -6.75 -2.78
N PHE A 265 -6.31 -6.22 -3.32
CA PHE A 265 -6.13 -4.84 -3.74
C PHE A 265 -6.99 -4.52 -4.97
N ASP A 266 -8.12 -3.86 -4.75
CA ASP A 266 -8.87 -3.20 -5.83
C ASP A 266 -8.70 -1.68 -5.68
N LEU A 267 -8.22 -1.01 -6.74
CA LEU A 267 -8.12 0.45 -6.76
C LEU A 267 -9.53 1.05 -6.55
N PRO A 268 -9.74 1.94 -5.58
CA PRO A 268 -11.03 2.60 -5.40
C PRO A 268 -11.35 3.51 -6.59
N SER A 269 -12.62 3.56 -6.99
CA SER A 269 -13.07 4.43 -8.06
C SER A 269 -12.83 5.91 -7.69
N ALA A 270 -12.48 6.75 -8.67
CA ALA A 270 -12.24 8.18 -8.47
C ALA A 270 -13.33 8.92 -7.66
N PRO A 271 -14.64 8.67 -7.83
CA PRO A 271 -15.67 9.32 -7.01
C PRO A 271 -15.69 8.83 -5.55
N ASP A 272 -15.33 7.57 -5.28
CA ASP A 272 -15.26 7.04 -3.91
C ASP A 272 -14.06 7.63 -3.14
N LEU A 273 -12.95 7.85 -3.85
CA LEU A 273 -11.78 8.55 -3.32
C LEU A 273 -12.14 10.00 -2.94
N ALA A 274 -12.82 10.73 -3.83
CA ALA A 274 -13.29 12.09 -3.56
C ALA A 274 -14.23 12.15 -2.34
N LYS A 275 -15.18 11.22 -2.21
CA LYS A 275 -16.06 11.12 -1.04
C LYS A 275 -15.29 10.81 0.26
N ALA A 276 -14.21 10.02 0.20
CA ALA A 276 -13.36 9.72 1.35
C ALA A 276 -12.44 10.88 1.77
N PHE A 277 -12.05 11.75 0.82
CA PHE A 277 -11.36 13.01 1.11
C PHE A 277 -12.28 14.02 1.81
N MET A 278 -13.53 14.12 1.37
CA MET A 278 -14.51 15.06 1.92
C MET A 278 -15.04 14.67 3.31
N ARG A 279 -14.89 13.40 3.73
CA ARG A 279 -15.17 12.97 5.11
C ARG A 279 -13.99 13.36 6.01
N HIS A 280 -14.19 14.40 6.81
CA HIS A 280 -13.18 15.05 7.66
C HIS A 280 -12.73 14.27 8.91
N ASP A 281 -13.23 13.06 9.15
CA ASP A 281 -12.85 12.29 10.33
C ASP A 281 -11.59 11.47 10.08
N ILE A 282 -10.43 12.03 10.40
CA ILE A 282 -9.19 11.26 10.46
C ILE A 282 -9.02 10.75 11.89
N SER A 283 -9.10 9.43 12.08
CA SER A 283 -8.82 8.82 13.37
C SER A 283 -7.40 9.15 13.84
N ASN A 284 -7.20 9.36 15.14
CA ASN A 284 -5.89 9.65 15.74
C ASN A 284 -4.83 8.55 15.51
N ASN A 285 -5.22 7.35 15.07
CA ASN A 285 -4.29 6.29 14.70
C ASN A 285 -3.86 6.42 13.23
N SER A 286 -2.89 7.28 12.95
CA SER A 286 -2.35 7.50 11.60
C SER A 286 -1.79 6.25 10.94
N LEU A 287 -1.36 5.23 11.70
CA LEU A 287 -0.85 3.97 11.15
C LEU A 287 -1.94 3.09 10.54
N SER A 288 -3.21 3.29 10.91
CA SER A 288 -4.33 2.61 10.27
C SER A 288 -4.48 2.96 8.77
N LEU A 289 -3.88 4.07 8.35
CA LEU A 289 -3.86 4.51 6.95
C LEU A 289 -2.92 3.66 6.08
N LEU A 290 -2.03 2.86 6.67
CA LEU A 290 -1.19 1.91 5.92
C LEU A 290 -1.99 0.71 5.39
N GLY A 291 -3.14 0.39 5.98
CA GLY A 291 -3.91 -0.80 5.62
C GLY A 291 -4.70 -0.71 4.32
N ASN A 292 -4.83 0.48 3.69
CA ASN A 292 -5.63 0.69 2.47
C ASN A 292 -5.01 1.73 1.54
N VAL A 293 -5.13 1.51 0.21
CA VAL A 293 -4.66 2.43 -0.85
C VAL A 293 -5.32 3.81 -0.76
N SER A 294 -6.58 3.90 -0.33
CA SER A 294 -7.26 5.18 -0.09
C SER A 294 -6.60 5.99 1.04
N GLY A 295 -6.06 5.30 2.06
CA GLY A 295 -5.28 5.90 3.13
C GLY A 295 -3.93 6.41 2.62
N TRP A 296 -3.27 5.67 1.73
CA TRP A 296 -2.03 6.10 1.07
C TRP A 296 -2.22 7.36 0.24
N CYS A 297 -3.27 7.39 -0.58
CA CYS A 297 -3.64 8.59 -1.34
C CYS A 297 -3.92 9.78 -0.43
N LYS A 298 -4.63 9.56 0.69
CA LYS A 298 -4.91 10.62 1.68
C LYS A 298 -3.65 11.13 2.36
N LEU A 299 -2.66 10.28 2.64
CA LEU A 299 -1.37 10.69 3.19
C LEU A 299 -0.54 11.52 2.19
N LEU A 300 -0.53 11.12 0.92
CA LEU A 300 0.27 11.78 -0.12
C LEU A 300 -0.36 13.11 -0.58
N MET A 301 -1.69 13.16 -0.72
CA MET A 301 -2.39 14.33 -1.26
C MET A 301 -2.74 15.37 -0.20
N ASN A 302 -2.74 15.02 1.10
CA ASN A 302 -3.05 15.98 2.15
C ASN A 302 -1.82 16.82 2.50
N THR A 303 -1.71 17.97 1.84
CA THR A 303 -0.70 19.01 2.07
C THR A 303 -1.18 20.11 3.03
N ASP A 304 -2.31 19.92 3.72
CA ASP A 304 -2.88 20.96 4.57
C ASP A 304 -1.97 21.26 5.77
N LYS A 305 -1.51 22.51 5.84
CA LYS A 305 -0.59 23.04 6.87
C LYS A 305 -1.15 22.95 8.30
N GLU A 306 -2.46 22.75 8.46
CA GLU A 306 -3.13 22.78 9.76
C GLU A 306 -3.25 21.40 10.42
N LEU A 307 -3.31 20.32 9.64
CA LEU A 307 -3.59 18.97 10.15
C LEU A 307 -2.33 18.11 10.39
N ASN A 308 -1.17 18.50 9.84
CA ASN A 308 0.15 17.87 10.06
C ASN A 308 0.13 16.33 10.03
N LEU A 309 -0.72 15.75 9.18
CA LEU A 309 -0.96 14.30 9.16
C LEU A 309 0.28 13.51 8.79
N GLN A 310 1.07 14.04 7.86
CA GLN A 310 2.36 13.47 7.47
C GLN A 310 3.34 13.44 8.65
N HIS A 311 3.41 14.50 9.46
CA HIS A 311 4.24 14.55 10.66
C HIS A 311 3.73 13.62 11.77
N ARG A 312 2.41 13.55 12.00
CA ARG A 312 1.81 12.62 12.98
C ARG A 312 2.02 11.16 12.57
N PHE A 313 1.89 10.86 11.28
CA PHE A 313 2.21 9.55 10.71
C PHE A 313 3.68 9.20 10.91
N SER A 314 4.58 10.11 10.53
CA SER A 314 6.02 9.98 10.71
C SER A 314 6.40 9.68 12.17
N ASN A 315 5.87 10.45 13.11
CA ASN A 315 6.15 10.25 14.53
C ASN A 315 5.62 8.91 15.04
N ASN A 316 4.37 8.56 14.74
CA ASN A 316 3.77 7.30 15.18
C ASN A 316 4.50 6.08 14.58
N LEU A 317 4.96 6.20 13.33
CA LEU A 317 5.77 5.18 12.66
C LEU A 317 7.12 5.00 13.38
N HIS A 318 7.80 6.10 13.72
CA HIS A 318 9.07 6.06 14.45
C HIS A 318 8.92 5.36 15.80
N TYR A 319 7.94 5.78 16.62
CA TYR A 319 7.66 5.15 17.92
C TYR A 319 7.34 3.67 17.79
N SER A 320 6.57 3.29 16.77
CA SER A 320 6.18 1.88 16.56
C SER A 320 7.35 1.02 16.13
N LEU A 321 8.20 1.50 15.22
CA LEU A 321 9.41 0.79 14.80
C LEU A 321 10.38 0.61 15.97
N ASN A 322 10.61 1.65 16.77
CA ASN A 322 11.48 1.57 17.94
C ASN A 322 10.95 0.56 18.97
N GLN A 323 9.66 0.60 19.30
CA GLN A 323 9.07 -0.31 20.29
C GLN A 323 9.09 -1.79 19.83
N ILE A 324 8.91 -2.07 18.53
CA ILE A 324 8.83 -3.44 18.00
C ILE A 324 10.21 -4.06 17.78
N PHE A 325 11.18 -3.27 17.32
CA PHE A 325 12.45 -3.78 16.80
C PHE A 325 13.69 -3.38 17.63
N LEU A 326 13.72 -2.19 18.23
CA LEU A 326 14.92 -1.70 18.94
C LEU A 326 14.83 -1.90 20.46
N SER A 327 13.71 -1.51 21.09
CA SER A 327 13.57 -1.55 22.55
C SER A 327 13.09 -2.91 23.08
N GLY A 328 12.48 -3.75 22.24
CA GLY A 328 11.97 -5.07 22.63
C GLY A 328 10.82 -5.05 23.66
N GLU A 329 10.25 -3.88 23.96
CA GLU A 329 9.21 -3.70 24.97
C GLU A 329 7.89 -4.41 24.62
N ILE A 330 7.65 -4.67 23.33
CA ILE A 330 6.45 -5.35 22.83
C ILE A 330 6.84 -6.66 22.13
N THR A 331 6.50 -7.80 22.73
CA THR A 331 6.69 -9.14 22.14
C THR A 331 5.65 -9.42 21.07
N VAL A 332 5.90 -8.90 19.87
CA VAL A 332 5.07 -9.17 18.69
C VAL A 332 5.56 -10.47 18.02
N PRO A 333 4.66 -11.39 17.62
CA PRO A 333 5.05 -12.59 16.88
C PRO A 333 5.73 -12.23 15.55
N PRO A 334 6.74 -13.01 15.10
CA PRO A 334 7.55 -12.67 13.93
C PRO A 334 6.71 -12.47 12.67
N SER A 335 5.63 -13.25 12.50
CA SER A 335 4.69 -13.10 11.37
C SER A 335 3.99 -11.75 11.30
N LYS A 336 3.73 -11.10 12.44
CA LYS A 336 3.14 -9.74 12.46
C LYS A 336 4.20 -8.66 12.25
N LYS A 337 5.44 -8.90 12.69
CA LYS A 337 6.59 -8.02 12.40
C LYS A 337 6.86 -7.95 10.89
N SER A 338 6.92 -9.11 10.22
CA SER A 338 7.11 -9.18 8.76
C SER A 338 5.96 -8.49 8.00
N LYS A 339 4.71 -8.72 8.41
CA LYS A 339 3.54 -8.08 7.79
C LYS A 339 3.59 -6.55 7.90
N PHE A 340 3.96 -6.02 9.06
CA PHE A 340 4.07 -4.57 9.25
C PHE A 340 5.17 -3.95 8.37
N LEU A 341 6.34 -4.60 8.27
CA LEU A 341 7.38 -4.14 7.36
C LEU A 341 6.95 -4.24 5.89
N LEU A 342 6.17 -5.27 5.51
CA LEU A 342 5.62 -5.40 4.16
C LEU A 342 4.64 -4.26 3.83
N GLU A 343 3.74 -3.90 4.74
CA GLU A 343 2.79 -2.78 4.55
C GLU A 343 3.53 -1.45 4.35
N ILE A 344 4.61 -1.23 5.11
CA ILE A 344 5.46 -0.05 4.95
C ILE A 344 6.15 -0.06 3.58
N LEU A 345 6.69 -1.20 3.17
CA LEU A 345 7.37 -1.35 1.89
C LEU A 345 6.41 -1.15 0.71
N GLU A 346 5.20 -1.70 0.77
CA GLU A 346 4.17 -1.49 -0.25
C GLU A 346 3.77 -0.01 -0.35
N PHE A 347 3.68 0.69 0.78
CA PHE A 347 3.46 2.13 0.78
C PHE A 347 4.61 2.90 0.14
N GLN A 348 5.88 2.56 0.42
CA GLN A 348 7.04 3.19 -0.22
C GLN A 348 7.10 2.90 -1.74
N LYS A 349 6.76 1.68 -2.15
CA LYS A 349 6.64 1.30 -3.57
C LYS A 349 5.55 2.11 -4.27
N PHE A 350 4.39 2.28 -3.62
CA PHE A 350 3.30 3.09 -4.13
C PHE A 350 3.67 4.58 -4.21
N ALA A 351 4.32 5.12 -3.19
CA ALA A 351 4.78 6.50 -3.15
C ALA A 351 6.01 6.76 -4.06
N GLN A 352 6.68 5.71 -4.53
CA GLN A 352 7.96 5.75 -5.25
C GLN A 352 9.06 6.56 -4.54
N ARG A 353 8.93 6.79 -3.23
CA ARG A 353 9.81 7.65 -2.44
C ARG A 353 10.10 7.07 -1.06
N GLY A 354 11.33 7.30 -0.60
CA GLY A 354 11.78 7.00 0.75
C GLY A 354 11.08 7.82 1.84
N LEU A 355 10.90 7.22 3.02
CA LEU A 355 10.48 7.95 4.22
C LEU A 355 11.66 8.17 5.15
N ALA A 356 11.90 9.41 5.57
CA ALA A 356 12.99 9.79 6.48
C ALA A 356 13.05 8.95 7.77
N VAL A 357 11.87 8.66 8.32
CA VAL A 357 11.70 7.85 9.54
C VAL A 357 12.28 6.45 9.37
N ILE A 358 12.13 5.88 8.18
CA ILE A 358 12.66 4.56 7.87
C ILE A 358 14.18 4.64 7.77
N ASN A 359 14.75 5.71 7.22
CA ASN A 359 16.20 5.89 7.21
C ASN A 359 16.77 5.89 8.64
N ILE A 360 16.15 6.65 9.55
CA ILE A 360 16.56 6.71 10.97
C ILE A 360 16.46 5.31 11.60
N PHE A 361 15.32 4.64 11.43
CA PHE A 361 15.11 3.29 11.93
C PHE A 361 16.17 2.31 11.39
N ILE A 362 16.42 2.30 10.08
CA ILE A 362 17.39 1.40 9.46
C ILE A 362 18.81 1.67 9.95
N PHE A 363 19.22 2.94 10.12
CA PHE A 363 20.55 3.28 10.62
C PHE A 363 20.80 2.79 12.05
N GLU A 364 19.77 2.75 12.87
CA GLU A 364 19.82 2.21 14.23
C GLU A 364 19.69 0.68 14.22
N TYR A 365 18.79 0.13 13.42
CA TYR A 365 18.51 -1.30 13.35
C TYR A 365 19.67 -2.12 12.79
N ILE A 366 20.40 -1.60 11.78
CA ILE A 366 21.57 -2.30 11.21
C ILE A 366 22.64 -2.62 12.27
N LEU A 367 22.74 -1.84 13.36
CA LEU A 367 23.72 -2.08 14.42
C LEU A 367 23.42 -3.35 15.23
N SER A 368 22.15 -3.72 15.37
CA SER A 368 21.70 -4.89 16.14
C SER A 368 21.19 -6.04 15.27
N TRP A 369 21.19 -5.86 13.95
CA TRP A 369 20.65 -6.82 13.00
C TRP A 369 21.69 -7.86 12.58
N ASP A 370 21.25 -9.12 12.53
CA ASP A 370 22.07 -10.29 12.20
C ASP A 370 22.21 -10.56 10.69
N GLY A 371 21.53 -9.78 9.85
CA GLY A 371 21.53 -9.93 8.39
C GLY A 371 20.52 -10.97 7.86
N MET A 372 19.82 -11.70 8.72
CA MET A 372 18.95 -12.82 8.33
C MET A 372 17.48 -12.55 8.66
N ASP A 373 17.20 -11.92 9.80
CA ASP A 373 15.82 -11.61 10.21
C ASP A 373 15.13 -10.67 9.23
N ASN A 374 14.02 -11.12 8.64
CA ASN A 374 13.27 -10.40 7.60
C ASN A 374 14.13 -9.88 6.43
N ALA A 375 15.25 -10.55 6.13
CA ALA A 375 16.27 -10.06 5.19
C ALA A 375 15.68 -9.54 3.87
N ARG A 376 14.78 -10.28 3.22
CA ARG A 376 14.17 -9.85 1.95
C ARG A 376 13.51 -8.49 2.05
N ILE A 377 12.72 -8.28 3.09
CA ILE A 377 11.96 -7.05 3.28
C ILE A 377 12.92 -5.90 3.62
N ILE A 378 13.89 -6.13 4.50
CA ILE A 378 14.89 -5.12 4.89
C ILE A 378 15.75 -4.69 3.70
N TYR A 379 16.21 -5.63 2.88
CA TYR A 379 16.96 -5.32 1.65
C TYR A 379 16.10 -4.58 0.62
N GLU A 380 14.82 -4.90 0.49
CA GLU A 380 13.90 -4.14 -0.37
C GLU A 380 13.64 -2.72 0.18
N LEU A 381 13.64 -2.53 1.52
CA LEU A 381 13.57 -1.19 2.13
C LEU A 381 14.82 -0.36 1.85
N PHE A 382 16.00 -1.00 1.73
CA PHE A 382 17.24 -0.30 1.36
C PHE A 382 17.14 0.37 0.00
N GLU A 383 16.34 -0.17 -0.92
CA GLU A 383 16.15 0.37 -2.26
C GLU A 383 15.53 1.78 -2.27
N TYR A 384 14.84 2.16 -1.19
CA TYR A 384 14.12 3.42 -1.08
C TYR A 384 14.77 4.41 -0.11
N LEU A 385 15.98 4.15 0.40
CA LEU A 385 16.65 5.08 1.32
C LEU A 385 16.98 6.42 0.66
N SER A 386 16.91 7.50 1.43
CA SER A 386 17.36 8.84 1.03
C SER A 386 18.50 9.31 1.95
N PHE A 387 19.43 10.09 1.39
CA PHE A 387 20.61 10.56 2.11
C PHE A 387 20.77 12.06 1.93
N SER A 388 21.16 12.76 3.01
CA SER A 388 21.37 14.21 2.98
C SER A 388 22.80 14.57 2.54
N SER A 389 23.78 13.73 2.87
CA SER A 389 25.21 13.94 2.58
C SER A 389 25.94 12.63 2.27
N GLU A 390 27.14 12.73 1.67
CA GLU A 390 28.04 11.59 1.46
C GLU A 390 28.50 10.97 2.79
N GLU A 391 28.82 11.80 3.79
CA GLU A 391 29.24 11.33 5.12
C GLU A 391 28.16 10.50 5.81
N GLU A 392 26.89 10.88 5.64
CA GLU A 392 25.76 10.12 6.15
C GLU A 392 25.67 8.74 5.49
N LEU A 393 25.77 8.69 4.15
CA LEU A 393 25.79 7.42 3.41
C LEU A 393 26.95 6.53 3.88
N LYS A 394 28.16 7.07 3.97
CA LYS A 394 29.35 6.29 4.31
C LYS A 394 29.32 5.80 5.75
N ASN A 395 29.23 6.72 6.72
CA ASN A 395 29.46 6.41 8.13
C ASN A 395 28.22 5.77 8.78
N ARG A 396 27.00 6.16 8.37
CA ARG A 396 25.77 5.64 9.00
C ARG A 396 25.23 4.38 8.36
N PHE A 397 25.52 4.14 7.08
CA PHE A 397 24.94 3.02 6.33
C PHE A 397 26.00 2.07 5.77
N LEU A 398 26.88 2.53 4.87
CA LEU A 398 27.78 1.64 4.13
C LEU A 398 28.81 0.94 5.02
N GLU A 399 29.43 1.63 5.99
CA GLU A 399 30.40 1.01 6.89
C GLU A 399 29.78 -0.09 7.77
N LYS A 400 28.55 0.14 8.24
CA LYS A 400 27.82 -0.85 9.06
C LYS A 400 27.34 -2.02 8.21
N LEU A 401 26.82 -1.74 7.02
CA LEU A 401 26.42 -2.76 6.06
C LEU A 401 27.62 -3.59 5.59
N TYR A 402 28.81 -2.98 5.49
CA TYR A 402 30.04 -3.67 5.14
C TYR A 402 30.45 -4.73 6.17
N ALA A 403 30.21 -4.48 7.46
CA ALA A 403 30.45 -5.47 8.50
C ALA A 403 29.59 -6.72 8.29
N ILE A 404 28.28 -6.53 8.06
CA ILE A 404 27.34 -7.63 7.75
C ILE A 404 27.74 -8.33 6.45
N PHE A 405 28.14 -7.55 5.44
CA PHE A 405 28.61 -8.06 4.16
C PHE A 405 29.81 -8.99 4.38
N ILE A 406 30.91 -8.55 4.98
CA ILE A 406 32.10 -9.41 5.18
C ILE A 406 31.77 -10.71 5.92
N THR A 407 30.89 -10.67 6.92
CA THR A 407 30.49 -11.86 7.69
C THR A 407 29.46 -12.75 7.01
N GLY A 408 28.86 -12.29 5.90
CA GLY A 408 27.75 -12.95 5.24
C GLY A 408 28.15 -13.99 4.20
N ASP A 409 27.19 -14.85 3.88
CA ASP A 409 27.31 -15.88 2.83
C ASP A 409 27.01 -15.32 1.42
N GLU A 410 27.18 -16.15 0.40
CA GLU A 410 26.89 -15.82 -1.01
C GLU A 410 25.48 -15.24 -1.21
N LEU A 411 24.48 -15.73 -0.46
CA LEU A 411 23.12 -15.20 -0.49
C LEU A 411 23.06 -13.73 -0.06
N ILE A 412 23.75 -13.38 1.02
CA ILE A 412 23.81 -12.02 1.55
C ILE A 412 24.51 -11.11 0.54
N TYR A 413 25.60 -11.56 -0.08
CA TYR A 413 26.27 -10.80 -1.14
C TYR A 413 25.34 -10.44 -2.29
N ARG A 414 24.56 -11.41 -2.78
CA ARG A 414 23.60 -11.18 -3.87
C ARG A 414 22.52 -10.19 -3.47
N MET A 415 21.96 -10.33 -2.28
CA MET A 415 20.91 -9.44 -1.77
C MET A 415 21.43 -8.02 -1.56
N VAL A 416 22.61 -7.86 -0.98
CA VAL A 416 23.26 -6.57 -0.77
C VAL A 416 23.53 -5.88 -2.11
N ILE A 417 24.21 -6.54 -3.06
CA ILE A 417 24.54 -5.90 -4.34
C ILE A 417 23.27 -5.54 -5.11
N ASN A 418 22.27 -6.43 -5.14
CA ASN A 418 21.02 -6.14 -5.82
C ASN A 418 20.25 -4.97 -5.18
N SER A 419 20.14 -4.94 -3.86
CA SER A 419 19.46 -3.85 -3.14
C SER A 419 20.15 -2.51 -3.34
N LEU A 420 21.49 -2.46 -3.26
CA LEU A 420 22.26 -1.24 -3.52
C LEU A 420 22.19 -0.80 -4.99
N THR A 421 22.14 -1.74 -5.93
CA THR A 421 21.94 -1.45 -7.34
C THR A 421 20.56 -0.83 -7.60
N ASN A 422 19.53 -1.35 -6.94
CA ASN A 422 18.18 -0.82 -7.05
C ASN A 422 18.04 0.54 -6.33
N LEU A 423 18.69 0.73 -5.19
CA LEU A 423 18.84 2.04 -4.54
C LEU A 423 19.46 3.06 -5.50
N LEU A 424 20.54 2.71 -6.17
CA LEU A 424 21.18 3.57 -7.17
C LEU A 424 20.22 3.94 -8.31
N CYS A 425 19.45 2.97 -8.83
CA CYS A 425 18.43 3.22 -9.85
C CYS A 425 17.34 4.17 -9.34
N ASN A 426 16.83 3.95 -8.13
CA ASN A 426 15.77 4.77 -7.52
C ASN A 426 16.27 6.19 -7.23
N MET A 427 17.52 6.35 -6.79
CA MET A 427 18.14 7.67 -6.64
C MET A 427 18.22 8.41 -7.97
N TYR A 428 18.56 7.72 -9.07
CA TYR A 428 18.58 8.31 -10.41
C TYR A 428 17.20 8.73 -10.90
N LEU A 429 16.19 7.86 -10.71
CA LEU A 429 14.81 8.15 -11.07
C LEU A 429 14.24 9.34 -10.27
N ASN A 430 14.51 9.37 -8.96
CA ASN A 430 14.10 10.47 -8.09
C ASN A 430 14.80 11.79 -8.47
N ALA A 431 16.07 11.76 -8.86
CA ALA A 431 16.77 12.93 -9.37
C ALA A 431 16.13 13.50 -10.65
N ARG A 432 15.52 12.64 -11.48
CA ARG A 432 14.81 13.06 -12.69
C ARG A 432 13.43 13.66 -12.37
N ILE A 433 12.66 13.04 -11.48
CA ILE A 433 11.29 13.46 -11.11
C ILE A 433 11.31 14.79 -10.31
N ASN A 434 12.24 14.95 -9.37
CA ASN A 434 12.32 16.16 -8.54
C ASN A 434 12.69 17.43 -9.33
N ARG A 435 13.12 17.31 -10.59
CA ARG A 435 13.43 18.45 -11.46
C ARG A 435 12.20 18.97 -12.22
N THR A 436 11.14 18.16 -12.38
CA THR A 436 9.89 18.59 -13.03
C THR A 436 8.93 19.26 -12.04
N ASP A 437 8.89 18.80 -10.79
CA ASP A 437 7.98 19.33 -9.76
C ASP A 437 8.74 20.05 -8.62
N LYS A 438 8.95 21.35 -8.77
CA LYS A 438 9.60 22.20 -7.75
C LYS A 438 8.80 22.35 -6.44
N ASN A 439 7.58 21.83 -6.36
CA ASN A 439 6.62 22.15 -5.30
C ASN A 439 6.16 20.96 -4.43
N CYS A 440 6.64 19.73 -4.65
CA CYS A 440 6.18 18.58 -3.86
C CYS A 440 7.03 18.38 -2.59
N ILE A 441 6.75 19.18 -1.56
CA ILE A 441 7.30 18.97 -0.20
C ILE A 441 6.47 17.86 0.47
N LEU A 442 6.78 16.60 0.15
CA LEU A 442 6.23 15.45 0.86
C LEU A 442 7.09 15.16 2.10
N PHE A 443 6.44 15.04 3.26
CA PHE A 443 7.08 14.76 4.56
C PHE A 443 8.16 15.78 5.00
N GLY A 444 8.11 17.01 4.50
CA GLY A 444 8.98 18.10 4.95
C GLY A 444 10.40 18.10 4.37
N GLU A 445 10.77 17.14 3.51
CA GLU A 445 12.13 17.06 2.96
C GLU A 445 12.27 17.73 1.58
N LYS A 446 13.13 18.75 1.51
CA LYS A 446 13.65 19.31 0.26
C LYS A 446 14.95 18.58 -0.11
N LEU A 447 14.93 17.78 -1.17
CA LEU A 447 16.16 17.23 -1.73
C LEU A 447 17.00 18.35 -2.36
N ARG A 448 18.22 18.54 -1.86
CA ARG A 448 19.19 19.44 -2.49
C ARG A 448 19.87 18.69 -3.65
N ASN A 449 19.84 19.27 -4.85
CA ASN A 449 20.31 18.61 -6.06
C ASN A 449 21.84 18.47 -6.13
N GLU A 450 22.58 19.30 -5.39
CA GLU A 450 24.05 19.38 -5.47
C GLU A 450 24.74 18.20 -4.75
N THR A 451 24.15 17.67 -3.67
CA THR A 451 24.72 16.55 -2.91
C THR A 451 24.47 15.19 -3.57
N LEU A 452 23.49 15.08 -4.47
CA LEU A 452 23.08 13.80 -5.05
C LEU A 452 24.16 13.20 -5.95
N PHE A 453 24.94 14.04 -6.65
CA PHE A 453 26.04 13.57 -7.51
C PHE A 453 27.16 12.91 -6.70
N GLU A 454 27.59 13.55 -5.61
CA GLU A 454 28.64 13.02 -4.73
C GLU A 454 28.22 11.71 -4.07
N ILE A 455 26.96 11.63 -3.61
CA ILE A 455 26.38 10.41 -3.02
C ILE A 455 26.35 9.27 -4.04
N VAL A 456 25.90 9.52 -5.27
CA VAL A 456 25.86 8.53 -6.36
C VAL A 456 27.27 8.05 -6.73
N LYS A 457 28.23 8.97 -6.84
CA LYS A 457 29.64 8.64 -7.12
C LYS A 457 30.25 7.78 -6.02
N CYS A 458 30.02 8.15 -4.76
CA CYS A 458 30.48 7.40 -3.60
C CYS A 458 29.87 6.00 -3.57
N LEU A 459 28.54 5.89 -3.68
CA LEU A 459 27.82 4.61 -3.71
C LEU A 459 28.33 3.68 -4.82
N THR A 460 28.48 4.20 -6.03
CA THR A 460 28.96 3.42 -7.19
C THR A 460 30.38 2.90 -6.96
N LYS A 461 31.26 3.70 -6.36
CA LYS A 461 32.62 3.29 -6.00
C LYS A 461 32.63 2.16 -4.96
N TYR A 462 31.78 2.25 -3.94
CA TYR A 462 31.65 1.22 -2.92
C TYR A 462 31.08 -0.09 -3.48
N ILE A 463 30.01 -0.02 -4.29
CA ILE A 463 29.43 -1.21 -4.93
C ILE A 463 30.47 -1.87 -5.84
N SER A 464 31.23 -1.09 -6.63
CA SER A 464 32.29 -1.62 -7.50
C SER A 464 33.40 -2.32 -6.69
N TYR A 465 33.79 -1.76 -5.54
CA TYR A 465 34.73 -2.41 -4.63
C TYR A 465 34.16 -3.71 -4.05
N TRP A 466 32.89 -3.75 -3.63
CA TRP A 466 32.26 -4.95 -3.11
C TRP A 466 32.06 -6.03 -4.17
N CYS A 467 31.73 -5.65 -5.40
CA CYS A 467 31.71 -6.56 -6.55
C CYS A 467 33.07 -7.22 -6.77
N SER A 468 34.15 -6.45 -6.60
CA SER A 468 35.52 -6.94 -6.71
C SER A 468 35.84 -8.00 -5.63
N LEU A 469 35.41 -7.77 -4.39
CA LEU A 469 35.58 -8.73 -3.28
C LEU A 469 34.75 -10.00 -3.51
N CYS A 470 33.50 -9.85 -3.95
CA CYS A 470 32.60 -10.97 -4.26
C CYS A 470 33.22 -11.96 -5.26
N ILE A 471 33.73 -11.44 -6.37
CA ILE A 471 34.32 -12.29 -7.43
C ILE A 471 35.65 -12.89 -6.97
N TYR A 472 36.40 -12.20 -6.11
CA TYR A 472 37.62 -12.75 -5.52
C TYR A 472 37.33 -13.94 -4.60
N HIS A 473 36.32 -13.83 -3.73
CA HIS A 473 35.96 -14.89 -2.80
C HIS A 473 35.22 -16.06 -3.45
N TYR A 474 34.34 -15.80 -4.42
CA TYR A 474 33.51 -16.81 -5.08
C TYR A 474 33.64 -16.74 -6.62
N PRO A 475 34.82 -17.08 -7.18
CA PRO A 475 35.09 -16.94 -8.60
C PRO A 475 34.35 -17.95 -9.49
N HIS A 476 33.80 -19.02 -8.91
CA HIS A 476 33.10 -20.09 -9.65
C HIS A 476 31.57 -19.94 -9.62
N GLU A 477 31.01 -19.12 -8.74
CA GLU A 477 29.56 -18.98 -8.57
C GLU A 477 28.93 -18.12 -9.68
N GLU A 478 28.20 -18.75 -10.60
CA GLU A 478 27.59 -18.08 -11.76
C GLU A 478 26.47 -17.10 -11.37
N GLN A 479 25.71 -17.41 -10.31
CA GLN A 479 24.60 -16.56 -9.87
C GLN A 479 25.10 -15.22 -9.30
N LEU A 480 26.19 -15.24 -8.54
CA LEU A 480 26.84 -14.03 -8.04
C LEU A 480 27.42 -13.18 -9.18
N LYS A 481 28.07 -13.82 -10.17
CA LYS A 481 28.53 -13.13 -11.39
C LYS A 481 27.35 -12.46 -12.11
N ASN A 482 26.20 -13.12 -12.18
CA ASN A 482 25.03 -12.53 -12.84
C ASN A 482 24.62 -11.21 -12.18
N VAL A 483 24.58 -11.17 -10.84
CA VAL A 483 24.24 -9.96 -10.08
C VAL A 483 25.26 -8.84 -10.33
N VAL A 484 26.55 -9.17 -10.32
CA VAL A 484 27.64 -8.20 -10.57
C VAL A 484 27.58 -7.63 -11.99
N TYR A 485 27.42 -8.46 -13.01
CA TYR A 485 27.32 -7.99 -14.40
C TYR A 485 26.04 -7.17 -14.61
N THR A 486 24.93 -7.55 -13.97
CA THR A 486 23.67 -6.80 -14.03
C THR A 486 23.81 -5.41 -13.40
N PHE A 487 24.62 -5.27 -12.34
CA PHE A 487 24.96 -3.95 -11.78
C PHE A 487 25.64 -3.06 -12.84
N TYR A 488 26.73 -3.51 -13.47
CA TYR A 488 27.42 -2.71 -14.49
C TYR A 488 26.53 -2.43 -15.71
N GLU A 489 25.66 -3.37 -16.11
CA GLU A 489 24.71 -3.14 -17.20
C GLU A 489 23.68 -2.06 -16.86
N LYS A 490 23.15 -2.06 -15.63
CA LYS A 490 22.21 -1.03 -15.15
C LYS A 490 22.92 0.32 -15.04
N VAL A 491 24.11 0.38 -14.45
CA VAL A 491 24.89 1.62 -14.32
C VAL A 491 25.20 2.21 -15.69
N SER A 492 25.66 1.40 -16.65
CA SER A 492 25.92 1.84 -18.02
C SER A 492 24.67 2.41 -18.70
N VAL A 493 23.49 1.84 -18.46
CA VAL A 493 22.23 2.41 -18.96
C VAL A 493 21.93 3.74 -18.29
N LEU A 494 22.11 3.86 -16.97
CA LEU A 494 21.88 5.11 -16.24
C LEU A 494 22.83 6.22 -16.72
N GLU A 495 24.11 5.91 -16.94
CA GLU A 495 25.12 6.84 -17.48
C GLU A 495 24.74 7.34 -18.90
N ASN A 496 24.13 6.46 -19.71
CA ASN A 496 23.67 6.80 -21.07
C ASN A 496 22.34 7.56 -21.13
N LEU A 497 21.52 7.52 -20.07
CA LEU A 497 20.24 8.21 -20.00
C LEU A 497 20.46 9.72 -19.77
N LYS A 498 20.98 10.42 -20.78
CA LYS A 498 21.26 11.87 -20.87
C LYS A 498 20.43 12.72 -19.88
N PRO A 499 20.94 13.10 -18.71
CA PRO A 499 20.34 14.17 -17.94
C PRO A 499 20.77 15.51 -18.55
N TYR A 500 19.80 16.40 -18.82
CA TYR A 500 19.95 17.74 -19.44
C TYR A 500 20.92 18.72 -18.73
N THR A 501 21.65 18.29 -17.71
CA THR A 501 22.66 19.08 -17.01
C THR A 501 24.04 18.53 -17.33
N ASN A 502 24.86 19.31 -18.02
CA ASN A 502 26.24 19.05 -18.47
C ASN A 502 27.25 18.51 -17.41
N ASN A 503 26.85 18.23 -16.17
CA ASN A 503 27.75 17.94 -15.04
C ASN A 503 27.62 16.53 -14.45
N TRP A 504 27.26 15.51 -15.23
CA TRP A 504 27.26 14.12 -14.75
C TRP A 504 28.35 13.28 -15.43
N PRO A 505 29.63 13.46 -15.08
CA PRO A 505 30.72 12.66 -15.62
C PRO A 505 30.98 11.43 -14.75
N LEU A 506 30.02 10.50 -14.69
CA LEU A 506 30.28 9.17 -14.14
C LEU A 506 30.54 8.23 -15.31
N TRP A 507 31.74 7.65 -15.37
CA TRP A 507 32.07 6.57 -16.29
C TRP A 507 32.59 5.39 -15.48
N THR A 508 31.69 4.44 -15.22
CA THR A 508 31.98 3.32 -14.33
C THR A 508 32.46 2.13 -15.13
N ILE A 509 33.76 1.86 -15.04
CA ILE A 509 34.38 0.71 -15.69
C ILE A 509 34.55 -0.43 -14.68
N MET A 510 34.37 -1.66 -15.18
CA MET A 510 34.55 -2.87 -14.39
C MET A 510 35.99 -2.94 -13.85
N PRO A 511 36.18 -3.33 -12.57
CA PRO A 511 37.51 -3.54 -12.04
C PRO A 511 38.16 -4.77 -12.71
N PRO A 512 39.50 -4.85 -12.73
CA PRO A 512 40.23 -5.88 -13.46
C PRO A 512 39.79 -7.31 -13.14
N ASN A 513 39.55 -7.61 -11.88
CA ASN A 513 39.14 -8.94 -11.44
C ASN A 513 37.75 -9.36 -11.97
N VAL A 514 36.81 -8.43 -12.10
CA VAL A 514 35.50 -8.70 -12.69
C VAL A 514 35.62 -8.90 -14.19
N PHE A 515 36.43 -8.05 -14.85
CA PHE A 515 36.68 -8.10 -16.30
C PHE A 515 37.33 -9.43 -16.70
N TYR A 516 38.45 -9.80 -16.08
CA TYR A 516 39.17 -11.01 -16.44
C TYR A 516 38.48 -12.30 -16.03
N ASN A 517 37.65 -12.27 -14.99
CA ASN A 517 36.81 -13.41 -14.68
C ASN A 517 35.78 -13.70 -15.80
N GLY A 518 35.33 -12.66 -16.51
CA GLY A 518 34.51 -12.80 -17.72
C GLY A 518 35.29 -13.31 -18.92
N LEU A 519 36.45 -12.70 -19.18
CA LEU A 519 37.33 -13.08 -20.30
C LEU A 519 37.81 -14.54 -20.20
N MET A 520 38.18 -14.98 -19.00
CA MET A 520 38.68 -16.34 -18.73
C MET A 520 37.55 -17.35 -18.44
N SER A 521 36.29 -16.96 -18.66
CA SER A 521 35.15 -17.82 -18.38
C SER A 521 35.03 -18.99 -19.34
N VAL A 522 34.52 -20.11 -18.86
CA VAL A 522 34.24 -21.31 -19.66
C VAL A 522 32.92 -21.20 -20.41
N ASN A 523 32.05 -20.27 -20.03
CA ASN A 523 30.72 -20.12 -20.62
C ASN A 523 30.64 -18.88 -21.53
N ILE A 524 30.26 -19.10 -22.79
CA ILE A 524 30.16 -18.09 -23.87
C ILE A 524 29.26 -16.91 -23.49
N HIS A 525 28.24 -17.15 -22.69
CA HIS A 525 27.31 -16.11 -22.24
C HIS A 525 28.02 -14.98 -21.49
N TRP A 526 29.06 -15.28 -20.70
CA TRP A 526 29.81 -14.26 -19.97
C TRP A 526 30.68 -13.42 -20.89
N LEU A 527 31.27 -14.04 -21.93
CA LEU A 527 32.01 -13.32 -22.97
C LEU A 527 31.11 -12.39 -23.78
N ASP A 528 29.90 -12.84 -24.15
CA ASP A 528 28.95 -12.01 -24.88
C ASP A 528 28.45 -10.82 -24.03
N ARG A 529 28.13 -11.05 -22.75
CA ARG A 529 27.75 -9.97 -21.83
C ARG A 529 28.88 -8.98 -21.59
N LEU A 530 30.12 -9.46 -21.45
CA LEU A 530 31.30 -8.60 -21.37
C LEU A 530 31.43 -7.74 -22.62
N ALA A 531 31.30 -8.36 -23.81
CA ALA A 531 31.40 -7.64 -25.07
C ALA A 531 30.29 -6.59 -25.24
N LYS A 532 29.06 -6.91 -24.81
CA LYS A 532 27.93 -5.96 -24.77
C LYS A 532 28.23 -4.74 -23.90
N LEU A 533 28.83 -4.95 -22.73
CA LEU A 533 29.25 -3.85 -21.85
C LEU A 533 30.33 -2.99 -22.49
N MET A 534 31.35 -3.61 -23.10
CA MET A 534 32.40 -2.87 -23.81
C MET A 534 31.85 -2.05 -24.98
N LEU A 535 30.98 -2.64 -25.82
CA LEU A 535 30.31 -1.94 -26.91
C LEU A 535 29.52 -0.73 -26.42
N ARG A 536 28.82 -0.85 -25.29
CA ARG A 536 28.09 0.28 -24.71
C ARG A 536 29.01 1.41 -24.27
N HIS A 537 30.18 1.09 -23.73
CA HIS A 537 31.18 2.09 -23.36
C HIS A 537 31.85 2.75 -24.58
N ILE A 538 32.03 2.01 -25.68
CA ILE A 538 32.52 2.57 -26.95
C ILE A 538 31.48 3.50 -27.57
N ASN A 539 30.20 3.13 -27.51
CA ASN A 539 29.08 3.92 -28.02
C ASN A 539 28.69 5.10 -27.11
N CYS A 540 29.32 5.26 -25.94
CA CYS A 540 29.19 6.47 -25.15
C CYS A 540 29.86 7.64 -25.89
N ASP A 541 29.21 8.82 -25.92
CA ASP A 541 29.71 10.02 -26.59
C ASP A 541 31.14 10.37 -26.09
N MET A 542 32.18 9.92 -26.81
CA MET A 542 33.60 10.15 -26.48
C MET A 542 33.93 11.64 -26.38
N SER A 543 33.23 12.49 -27.13
CA SER A 543 33.31 13.95 -27.07
C SER A 543 33.00 14.53 -25.70
N ARG A 544 32.06 13.93 -24.93
CA ARG A 544 31.74 14.37 -23.56
C ARG A 544 32.80 13.92 -22.56
N ILE A 545 33.38 12.74 -22.78
CA ILE A 545 34.46 12.22 -21.93
C ILE A 545 35.69 13.08 -22.14
N GLU A 546 36.00 13.48 -23.37
CA GLU A 546 37.09 14.41 -23.70
C GLU A 546 36.90 15.79 -23.06
N GLU A 547 35.70 16.38 -23.09
CA GLU A 547 35.38 17.62 -22.40
C GLU A 547 35.50 17.49 -20.86
N CYS A 548 35.06 16.36 -20.28
CA CYS A 548 35.09 16.13 -18.83
C CYS A 548 36.45 15.64 -18.29
N ILE A 549 37.32 15.09 -19.14
CA ILE A 549 38.69 14.68 -18.80
C ILE A 549 39.53 15.89 -18.39
N VAL A 550 39.28 17.06 -18.99
CA VAL A 550 39.97 18.31 -18.67
C VAL A 550 39.74 18.72 -17.21
N ASP A 551 38.54 18.46 -16.68
CA ASP A 551 38.15 18.86 -15.32
C ASP A 551 38.38 17.76 -14.24
N THR A 552 38.57 16.49 -14.63
CA THR A 552 38.65 15.38 -13.65
C THR A 552 39.73 14.33 -13.98
N PRO A 553 40.90 14.32 -13.31
CA PRO A 553 42.00 13.38 -13.59
C PRO A 553 41.66 11.91 -13.32
N CYS A 554 40.61 11.61 -12.54
CA CYS A 554 40.16 10.24 -12.31
C CYS A 554 39.54 9.59 -13.55
N LEU A 555 38.97 10.37 -14.46
CA LEU A 555 38.37 9.87 -15.70
C LEU A 555 39.45 9.46 -16.71
N LEU A 556 40.57 10.19 -16.75
CA LEU A 556 41.73 9.83 -17.57
C LEU A 556 42.30 8.46 -17.18
N ASN A 557 42.48 8.21 -15.89
CA ASN A 557 42.94 6.90 -15.40
C ASN A 557 41.94 5.77 -15.73
N THR A 558 40.66 6.10 -15.82
CA THR A 558 39.60 5.14 -16.14
C THR A 558 39.60 4.84 -17.65
N SER A 559 39.80 5.87 -18.48
CA SER A 559 40.03 5.75 -19.93
C SER A 559 41.24 4.88 -20.26
N LEU A 560 42.38 5.14 -19.60
CA LEU A 560 43.60 4.35 -19.81
C LEU A 560 43.38 2.86 -19.47
N LYS A 561 42.67 2.57 -18.37
CA LYS A 561 42.33 1.18 -18.01
C LYS A 561 41.42 0.53 -19.05
N PHE A 562 40.45 1.26 -19.59
CA PHE A 562 39.59 0.76 -20.66
C PHE A 562 40.38 0.38 -21.91
N ASN A 563 41.31 1.24 -22.33
CA ASN A 563 42.15 0.99 -23.50
C ASN A 563 43.03 -0.25 -23.29
N MET A 564 43.55 -0.45 -22.08
CA MET A 564 44.30 -1.67 -21.73
C MET A 564 43.43 -2.93 -21.78
N PHE A 565 42.17 -2.86 -21.34
CA PHE A 565 41.22 -3.97 -21.47
C PHE A 565 40.86 -4.30 -22.92
N MET A 566 40.71 -3.28 -23.76
CA MET A 566 40.47 -3.43 -25.19
C MET A 566 41.66 -4.09 -25.89
N ALA A 567 42.88 -3.66 -25.57
CA ALA A 567 44.11 -4.27 -26.06
C ALA A 567 44.21 -5.75 -25.65
N ASP A 568 43.96 -6.07 -24.38
CA ASP A 568 43.96 -7.47 -23.90
C ASP A 568 42.90 -8.33 -24.59
N LEU A 569 41.67 -7.82 -24.77
CA LEU A 569 40.60 -8.57 -25.43
C LEU A 569 40.89 -8.80 -26.91
N TYR A 570 41.43 -7.79 -27.60
CA TYR A 570 41.86 -7.90 -29.00
C TYR A 570 43.03 -8.89 -29.15
N ASN A 571 44.02 -8.80 -28.26
CA ASN A 571 45.20 -9.64 -28.27
C ASN A 571 44.90 -11.10 -27.88
N ALA A 572 43.94 -11.32 -26.98
CA ALA A 572 43.47 -12.64 -26.60
C ALA A 572 42.67 -13.31 -27.73
N LEU A 573 41.60 -12.67 -28.20
CA LEU A 573 40.62 -13.34 -29.05
C LEU A 573 41.02 -13.39 -30.52
N LYS A 574 41.64 -12.32 -31.07
CA LYS A 574 41.89 -12.20 -32.51
C LYS A 574 43.34 -12.48 -32.90
N THR A 575 44.30 -11.74 -32.33
CA THR A 575 45.72 -11.86 -32.74
C THR A 575 46.38 -13.11 -32.16
N GLY A 576 45.89 -13.61 -31.02
CA GLY A 576 46.48 -14.74 -30.31
C GLY A 576 47.91 -14.42 -29.84
N LYS A 577 48.15 -13.16 -29.43
CA LYS A 577 49.46 -12.64 -28.97
C LYS A 577 49.38 -12.03 -27.57
N LEU A 578 48.45 -12.50 -26.75
CA LEU A 578 48.19 -11.97 -25.40
C LEU A 578 49.45 -11.91 -24.51
N PHE A 579 50.33 -12.91 -24.60
CA PHE A 579 51.55 -12.99 -23.79
C PHE A 579 52.74 -12.26 -24.46
N ASP A 580 52.74 -12.16 -25.79
CA ASP A 580 53.81 -11.49 -26.54
C ASP A 580 53.68 -9.96 -26.39
N ASN A 581 52.45 -9.45 -26.48
CA ASN A 581 52.10 -8.03 -26.32
C ASN A 581 51.70 -7.67 -24.89
N ARG A 582 52.31 -8.31 -23.88
CA ARG A 582 51.96 -8.14 -22.44
C ARG A 582 52.05 -6.70 -21.90
N GLU A 583 52.79 -5.82 -22.58
CA GLU A 583 53.01 -4.43 -22.15
C GLU A 583 51.86 -3.49 -22.56
N GLU A 584 51.08 -3.88 -23.59
CA GLU A 584 49.89 -3.17 -24.06
C GLU A 584 48.66 -3.43 -23.17
N GLY A 585 48.67 -4.56 -22.46
CA GLY A 585 47.60 -5.06 -21.61
C GLY A 585 47.76 -4.76 -20.12
N PHE A 586 46.77 -5.16 -19.32
CA PHE A 586 46.79 -5.07 -17.85
C PHE A 586 47.03 -6.42 -17.17
N ILE A 587 46.63 -7.57 -17.73
CA ILE A 587 46.78 -8.90 -17.05
C ILE A 587 48.25 -9.24 -16.77
N PHE A 588 49.09 -9.14 -17.81
CA PHE A 588 50.44 -9.70 -17.80
C PHE A 588 51.53 -8.64 -17.67
N LYS A 589 51.15 -7.38 -17.45
CA LYS A 589 52.07 -6.23 -17.39
C LYS A 589 53.11 -6.34 -16.28
N HIS A 590 52.77 -7.01 -15.18
CA HIS A 590 53.60 -7.13 -13.98
C HIS A 590 54.28 -8.51 -13.82
N LEU A 591 54.04 -9.44 -14.73
CA LEU A 591 54.67 -10.76 -14.70
C LEU A 591 56.05 -10.73 -15.35
N SER A 592 57.04 -11.36 -14.71
CA SER A 592 58.38 -11.43 -15.26
C SER A 592 58.41 -12.36 -16.50
N LYS A 593 59.24 -12.02 -17.50
CA LYS A 593 59.41 -12.87 -18.70
C LYS A 593 59.84 -14.30 -18.33
N GLU A 594 60.61 -14.44 -17.25
CA GLU A 594 61.21 -15.70 -16.83
C GLU A 594 60.17 -16.65 -16.21
N GLU A 595 59.30 -16.16 -15.32
CA GLU A 595 58.22 -16.97 -14.70
C GLU A 595 57.21 -17.47 -15.73
N VAL A 596 56.88 -16.62 -16.70
CA VAL A 596 55.95 -16.95 -17.78
C VAL A 596 56.58 -18.03 -18.66
N LEU A 597 57.83 -17.89 -19.10
CA LEU A 597 58.51 -18.89 -19.94
C LEU A 597 58.73 -20.24 -19.24
N THR A 598 58.90 -20.28 -17.90
CA THR A 598 59.11 -21.53 -17.16
C THR A 598 57.85 -22.40 -17.05
N ASP A 599 56.67 -21.79 -16.85
CA ASP A 599 55.40 -22.52 -16.79
C ASP A 599 54.85 -22.88 -18.20
N LEU A 600 55.39 -22.24 -19.25
CA LEU A 600 54.90 -22.29 -20.64
C LEU A 600 55.49 -23.39 -21.53
N ASN A 601 56.47 -24.17 -21.06
CA ASN A 601 57.21 -25.10 -21.94
C ASN A 601 56.37 -26.23 -22.57
N LEU A 602 55.13 -26.44 -22.11
CA LEU A 602 54.27 -27.56 -22.56
C LEU A 602 53.17 -27.16 -23.54
N VAL A 603 52.72 -25.89 -23.58
CA VAL A 603 51.58 -25.45 -24.42
C VAL A 603 51.75 -24.00 -24.89
N ASN A 604 51.48 -23.73 -26.16
CA ASN A 604 51.40 -22.36 -26.69
C ASN A 604 50.10 -21.67 -26.22
N LEU A 605 50.14 -21.02 -25.05
CA LEU A 605 48.99 -20.34 -24.45
C LEU A 605 48.46 -19.16 -25.26
N ASN A 606 49.31 -18.51 -26.06
CA ASN A 606 48.92 -17.46 -27.02
C ASN A 606 47.82 -17.95 -27.99
N LEU A 607 47.89 -19.21 -28.41
CA LEU A 607 46.88 -19.83 -29.26
C LEU A 607 45.65 -20.34 -28.51
N CYS A 608 45.73 -20.55 -27.19
CA CYS A 608 44.64 -21.10 -26.38
C CYS A 608 43.48 -20.13 -26.22
N PHE A 609 43.74 -18.82 -26.23
CA PHE A 609 42.72 -17.79 -26.08
C PHE A 609 42.14 -17.28 -27.41
N LYS A 610 42.72 -17.68 -28.54
CA LYS A 610 42.21 -17.34 -29.87
C LYS A 610 40.79 -17.86 -30.02
N LEU A 611 39.91 -17.11 -30.69
CA LEU A 611 38.50 -17.43 -30.94
C LEU A 611 38.22 -18.92 -31.26
N GLU A 612 39.02 -19.52 -32.14
CA GLU A 612 38.87 -20.91 -32.59
C GLU A 612 39.15 -21.97 -31.51
N LYS A 613 39.95 -21.62 -30.50
CA LYS A 613 40.48 -22.53 -29.48
C LYS A 613 40.11 -22.12 -28.05
N HIS A 614 39.51 -20.94 -27.88
CA HIS A 614 39.04 -20.44 -26.60
C HIS A 614 38.10 -21.45 -25.96
N ILE A 615 38.32 -21.78 -24.68
CA ILE A 615 37.63 -22.89 -23.99
C ILE A 615 36.10 -22.77 -24.05
N ALA A 616 35.56 -21.56 -24.00
CA ALA A 616 34.13 -21.29 -24.12
C ALA A 616 33.55 -21.43 -25.54
N LEU A 617 34.39 -21.30 -26.56
CA LEU A 617 33.98 -21.27 -27.97
C LEU A 617 34.32 -22.58 -28.69
N ALA A 618 35.39 -23.26 -28.29
CA ALA A 618 35.91 -24.46 -28.92
C ALA A 618 34.85 -25.57 -29.12
N PRO A 619 33.93 -25.87 -28.17
CA PRO A 619 32.87 -26.86 -28.38
C PRO A 619 31.94 -26.51 -29.55
N TYR A 620 31.63 -25.23 -29.73
CA TYR A 620 30.78 -24.74 -30.82
C TYR A 620 31.49 -24.87 -32.17
N TYR A 621 32.78 -24.52 -32.23
CA TYR A 621 33.61 -24.70 -33.43
C TYR A 621 33.83 -26.17 -33.80
N MET A 622 34.03 -27.05 -32.81
CA MET A 622 34.22 -28.50 -33.04
C MET A 622 32.95 -29.18 -33.54
N ASN A 623 31.77 -28.83 -33.01
CA ASN A 623 30.49 -29.32 -33.52
C ASN A 623 30.22 -28.89 -34.97
N PHE A 624 30.85 -27.79 -35.43
CA PHE A 624 30.63 -27.22 -36.77
C PHE A 624 31.62 -27.64 -37.85
N LYS A 625 32.84 -28.08 -37.50
CA LYS A 625 33.69 -28.79 -38.48
C LYS A 625 32.95 -29.99 -39.11
N ASN A 626 31.92 -30.49 -38.45
CA ASN A 626 31.03 -31.53 -38.93
C ASN A 626 29.81 -31.04 -39.76
N LYS A 627 29.54 -29.72 -39.88
CA LYS A 627 28.33 -29.14 -40.50
C LYS A 627 28.55 -28.10 -41.64
N ALA A 628 29.79 -27.76 -42.01
CA ALA A 628 30.14 -26.94 -43.20
C ALA A 628 29.40 -25.58 -43.33
N LYS A 629 29.51 -24.71 -42.32
CA LYS A 629 29.02 -23.33 -42.32
C LYS A 629 30.07 -22.39 -41.69
N ASP A 630 30.06 -21.12 -42.08
CA ASP A 630 31.08 -20.14 -41.66
C ASP A 630 30.99 -19.81 -40.16
N PRO A 631 32.13 -19.72 -39.45
CA PRO A 631 32.16 -19.48 -38.01
C PRO A 631 31.63 -18.10 -37.58
N SER A 632 31.54 -17.15 -38.51
CA SER A 632 30.98 -15.82 -38.28
C SER A 632 29.44 -15.83 -38.17
N GLU A 633 28.75 -16.87 -38.66
CA GLU A 633 27.29 -17.02 -38.55
C GLU A 633 26.87 -17.46 -37.14
N ILE A 634 27.63 -18.35 -36.48
CA ILE A 634 27.36 -18.82 -35.11
C ILE A 634 27.56 -17.69 -34.09
N LEU A 635 28.60 -16.88 -34.26
CA LEU A 635 28.79 -15.69 -33.41
C LEU A 635 27.64 -14.70 -33.59
N ALA A 636 26.94 -14.67 -34.72
CA ALA A 636 25.75 -13.84 -34.88
C ALA A 636 24.51 -14.42 -34.17
N GLU A 637 24.42 -15.75 -34.04
CA GLU A 637 23.30 -16.44 -33.38
C GLU A 637 23.48 -16.56 -31.86
N GLU A 638 24.66 -16.97 -31.38
CA GLU A 638 24.93 -17.33 -29.98
C GLU A 638 25.62 -16.22 -29.17
N ALA A 639 26.38 -15.33 -29.82
CA ALA A 639 27.14 -14.25 -29.15
C ALA A 639 27.22 -12.97 -30.01
N PRO A 640 26.07 -12.35 -30.35
CA PRO A 640 25.98 -11.27 -31.32
C PRO A 640 26.76 -10.03 -30.90
N ASN A 641 26.86 -9.77 -29.60
CA ASN A 641 27.59 -8.61 -29.08
C ASN A 641 29.10 -8.83 -29.21
N LEU A 642 29.57 -10.06 -29.04
CA LEU A 642 30.98 -10.39 -29.25
C LEU A 642 31.39 -10.18 -30.71
N LYS A 643 30.56 -10.63 -31.67
CA LYS A 643 30.79 -10.40 -33.10
C LYS A 643 30.89 -8.91 -33.42
N ASN A 644 29.93 -8.13 -32.93
CA ASN A 644 29.88 -6.69 -33.18
C ASN A 644 31.10 -5.97 -32.58
N LEU A 645 31.56 -6.37 -31.39
CA LEU A 645 32.77 -5.79 -30.77
C LEU A 645 34.02 -6.06 -31.62
N ILE A 646 34.17 -7.28 -32.13
CA ILE A 646 35.31 -7.65 -32.98
C ILE A 646 35.33 -6.83 -34.29
N ASN A 647 34.15 -6.57 -34.86
CA ASN A 647 34.03 -5.77 -36.08
C ASN A 647 34.38 -4.29 -35.81
N VAL A 648 33.85 -3.69 -34.74
CA VAL A 648 34.16 -2.30 -34.36
C VAL A 648 35.64 -2.13 -34.04
N LEU A 649 36.25 -3.09 -33.35
CA LEU A 649 37.70 -3.11 -33.11
C LEU A 649 38.52 -3.21 -34.41
N HIS A 650 37.97 -3.84 -35.45
CA HIS A 650 38.62 -3.96 -36.74
C HIS A 650 38.57 -2.65 -37.54
N GLU A 651 37.41 -1.99 -37.56
CA GLU A 651 37.21 -0.72 -38.26
C GLU A 651 38.09 0.38 -37.65
N ASN A 652 38.10 0.51 -36.32
CA ASN A 652 38.91 1.53 -35.62
C ASN A 652 40.44 1.35 -35.74
N LEU A 653 40.94 0.15 -36.06
CA LEU A 653 42.37 -0.09 -36.28
C LEU A 653 42.78 0.11 -37.75
N VAL A 654 41.87 -0.14 -38.70
CA VAL A 654 42.13 0.10 -40.13
C VAL A 654 42.15 1.61 -40.41
N ASP A 655 41.28 2.39 -39.78
CA ASP A 655 41.29 3.85 -39.89
C ASP A 655 42.52 4.50 -39.20
N GLY A 656 43.13 3.81 -38.23
CA GLY A 656 44.35 4.27 -37.55
C GLY A 656 45.61 4.20 -38.42
N ASP A 657 45.72 3.19 -39.28
CA ASP A 657 46.87 3.00 -40.17
C ASP A 657 46.84 3.94 -41.39
N GLU A 658 45.66 4.40 -41.84
CA GLU A 658 45.56 5.39 -42.94
C GLU A 658 45.90 6.82 -42.49
N SER A 659 45.76 7.14 -41.19
CA SER A 659 46.08 8.47 -40.63
C SER A 659 47.56 8.71 -40.32
N MET A 660 48.41 7.68 -40.43
CA MET A 660 49.88 7.77 -40.31
C MET A 660 50.59 7.73 -41.67
N SER A 661 49.81 7.75 -42.77
CA SER A 661 50.32 7.73 -44.15
C SER A 661 49.89 8.95 -44.97
N ASP A 662 49.77 10.12 -44.34
CA ASP A 662 49.74 11.43 -45.03
C ASP A 662 50.65 12.45 -44.34
#